data_AF-A0A9Q1JAA9-F1
#
_entry.id   AF-A0A9Q1JAA9-F1
#
_cell.length_a   1.000
_cell.length_b   1.000
_cell.length_c   1.000
_cell.angle_alpha   90.00
_cell.angle_beta   90.00
_cell.angle_gamma   90.00
#
_symmetry.space_group_name_H-M   'P 1'
#
loop_
_entity.id
_entity.type
_entity.pdbx_description
1 polymer ?
#
loop_
_entity_poly.entity_id
_entity_poly.type
_entity_poly.pdbx_seq_one_letter_code
_entity_poly.pdbx_strand_id
1 'polypeptide(L)'
;MLSNVPLYLPPVKHEEFTSKWNEIYGNNLPPLALYCLMCPEDTTALQFLVKFMDRMADYPDWMVTSAPNDEVPMAHSLTGFATAYDFIYSSLDDQRQDKYLKKIRSVTEELYELSKYRGWGKQFLQNHQTTNILAILIGAIVVGMHNDPESMIWKQVSVNYMEKTMFLLNHIVDGSLDEGVAYGSYTSKSITQYVFLAQRHFKIDNTQNNWLRAHFWFYYATLLPGFQRTVGIADSNYNWFYGPESQLVFLDAFVLQNGTGNWLAQQIRKHRPKDGPMGQSSAQRWTTLHSEYIWYDAHLTPQPPPGFGKARMHIFSNWGVVTYGAGLPNNQGNTFVSFKSGKLGGRAVFDIVHDKPYSWVDGWNSFNPGHEHPDQNSFTFAPNGQVFVSEALYGPKYSYLNNVLVFSPSPTSQCNKPWEGQLGECAKWLRWTEEEVGDAAGEVIAASSHRDLMFVSGESVAAYSSAMKLKSVYRALVLLNSQTLLVVDHVEKQENSPVNSFSAFFHNLDIDFKYVPFKLMDKYNGAMMDVWDAHYKMFWFDNEGASPVARIQEAEQVAEFKKRWTQFINVTFPMRNTVSRTVYVMHGPYVKVSNFVITTLPGSGSEILKHLFYNSSDFVYIRVPTEHLDIPETEFEFDSLVDACVWTKSDAHHGRFKVIQGWFQSLVYNTNLHLQNIQLQESSRLKQTQRTGASKDRRKRMRRKEPIADQKGRGKVGLDRDAEYIRELRQHVGQYQNARVILNLRSGSWALKVPFIQEVIGPSLRAIFIVRDPRAWIYLMLYNSKPSLYSLKNIPQHLALILKEDSSREQCSGFTPEFRVLRRLLSRSETNPVLLLAHLWLAHTATALRVNADLPVDSYLKVRFEDIVHFPQETAERIHTFLGVPVSPAALNQLMFTTSTNLYNLMYEGDISADNINKWRQNMPRKEIRLIEDTCWFVMKKLGYSRFTN
;
A
#
# COMPACT_ATOMS: atom_id res chain seq x y z
N MET A 1 -35.38 21.46 -11.43
CA MET A 1 -35.75 21.58 -12.87
C MET A 1 -36.45 22.90 -13.14
N LEU A 2 -37.51 23.24 -12.40
CA LEU A 2 -38.30 24.48 -12.59
C LEU A 2 -37.48 25.78 -12.56
N SER A 3 -36.44 25.87 -11.71
CA SER A 3 -35.58 27.06 -11.65
C SER A 3 -34.68 27.26 -12.88
N ASN A 4 -34.56 26.27 -13.78
CA ASN A 4 -33.80 26.35 -15.02
C ASN A 4 -34.47 25.53 -16.12
N VAL A 5 -35.69 25.95 -16.50
CA VAL A 5 -36.52 25.27 -17.52
C VAL A 5 -35.77 24.99 -18.84
N PRO A 6 -35.01 25.94 -19.44
CA PRO A 6 -34.36 25.72 -20.73
C PRO A 6 -33.35 24.57 -20.73
N LEU A 7 -32.74 24.27 -19.58
CA LEU A 7 -31.75 23.20 -19.46
C LEU A 7 -32.39 21.80 -19.41
N TYR A 8 -33.57 21.68 -18.79
CA TYR A 8 -34.16 20.37 -18.47
C TYR A 8 -35.33 19.98 -19.37
N LEU A 9 -36.05 20.93 -19.96
CA LEU A 9 -37.15 20.63 -20.85
C LEU A 9 -36.60 20.14 -22.20
N PRO A 10 -37.11 19.03 -22.79
CA PRO A 10 -36.72 18.59 -24.13
C PRO A 10 -36.86 19.74 -25.14
N PRO A 11 -35.94 19.93 -26.09
CA PRO A 11 -35.98 21.08 -27.00
C PRO A 11 -37.22 21.09 -27.88
N VAL A 12 -37.60 22.22 -28.47
CA VAL A 12 -38.81 22.24 -29.32
C VAL A 12 -38.57 21.44 -30.62
N LYS A 13 -37.36 21.51 -31.15
CA LYS A 13 -36.96 20.84 -32.39
C LYS A 13 -36.42 19.44 -32.11
N HIS A 14 -36.85 18.47 -32.90
CA HIS A 14 -36.38 17.09 -32.80
C HIS A 14 -34.88 16.98 -33.13
N GLU A 15 -34.39 17.77 -34.09
CA GLU A 15 -32.97 17.77 -34.47
C GLU A 15 -32.06 18.16 -33.31
N GLU A 16 -32.52 19.07 -32.44
CA GLU A 16 -31.78 19.45 -31.24
C GLU A 16 -31.82 18.33 -30.19
N PHE A 17 -32.95 17.62 -30.06
CA PHE A 17 -33.14 16.49 -29.15
C PHE A 17 -32.21 15.31 -29.50
N THR A 18 -32.03 15.02 -30.79
CA THR A 18 -31.21 13.89 -31.27
C THR A 18 -29.73 14.25 -31.50
N SER A 19 -29.36 15.53 -31.37
CA SER A 19 -27.99 16.02 -31.65
C SER A 19 -26.92 15.53 -30.67
N LYS A 20 -27.32 15.13 -29.46
CA LYS A 20 -26.45 14.68 -28.37
C LYS A 20 -27.08 13.48 -27.68
N TRP A 21 -26.27 12.77 -26.89
CA TRP A 21 -26.78 11.71 -26.03
C TRP A 21 -27.84 12.24 -25.08
N ASN A 22 -29.06 11.72 -25.21
CA ASN A 22 -30.29 12.37 -24.73
C ASN A 22 -30.98 11.62 -23.59
N GLU A 23 -30.29 10.66 -22.95
CA GLU A 23 -30.82 9.86 -21.83
C GLU A 23 -31.36 10.71 -20.67
N ILE A 24 -30.85 11.94 -20.51
CA ILE A 24 -31.28 12.90 -19.49
C ILE A 24 -32.80 13.12 -19.50
N TYR A 25 -33.44 13.07 -20.67
CA TYR A 25 -34.86 13.34 -20.77
C TYR A 25 -35.70 12.19 -20.23
N GLY A 26 -35.37 10.94 -20.59
CA GLY A 26 -35.98 9.76 -19.99
C GLY A 26 -35.68 9.63 -18.50
N ASN A 27 -34.42 9.86 -18.10
CA ASN A 27 -33.96 9.71 -16.71
C ASN A 27 -34.66 10.65 -15.72
N ASN A 28 -34.98 11.86 -16.16
CA ASN A 28 -35.57 12.89 -15.30
C ASN A 28 -37.09 12.78 -15.16
N LEU A 29 -37.75 12.00 -16.03
CA LEU A 29 -39.21 11.85 -16.02
C LEU A 29 -39.74 11.11 -14.77
N PRO A 30 -39.27 9.90 -14.41
CA PRO A 30 -39.78 9.18 -13.25
C PRO A 30 -39.69 9.93 -11.91
N PRO A 31 -38.56 10.55 -11.52
CA PRO A 31 -38.51 11.29 -10.26
C PRO A 31 -39.40 12.53 -10.27
N LEU A 32 -39.54 13.20 -11.41
CA LEU A 32 -40.45 14.35 -11.55
C LEU A 32 -41.93 13.90 -11.47
N ALA A 33 -42.27 12.78 -12.10
CA ALA A 33 -43.61 12.20 -12.03
C ALA A 33 -43.97 11.74 -10.62
N LEU A 34 -43.04 11.08 -9.92
CA LEU A 34 -43.24 10.70 -8.52
C LEU A 34 -43.45 11.92 -7.64
N TYR A 35 -42.69 13.00 -7.84
CA TYR A 35 -42.90 14.26 -7.13
C TYR A 35 -44.32 14.81 -7.38
N CYS A 36 -44.79 14.84 -8.63
CA CYS A 36 -46.14 15.32 -8.94
C CYS A 36 -47.25 14.43 -8.36
N LEU A 37 -47.00 13.12 -8.25
CA LEU A 37 -47.91 12.18 -7.58
C LEU A 37 -47.98 12.42 -6.06
N MET A 38 -46.85 12.72 -5.42
CA MET A 38 -46.78 13.00 -3.97
C MET A 38 -47.24 14.40 -3.58
N CYS A 39 -47.09 15.38 -4.49
CA CYS A 39 -47.42 16.79 -4.28
C CYS A 39 -48.40 17.28 -5.37
N PRO A 40 -49.64 16.74 -5.43
CA PRO A 40 -50.60 17.06 -6.48
C PRO A 40 -51.04 18.54 -6.49
N GLU A 41 -50.84 19.27 -5.39
CA GLU A 41 -51.11 20.70 -5.27
C GLU A 41 -50.12 21.59 -6.05
N ASP A 42 -48.92 21.08 -6.36
CA ASP A 42 -47.92 21.80 -7.17
C ASP A 42 -48.27 21.71 -8.66
N THR A 43 -49.32 22.45 -9.03
CA THR A 43 -49.81 22.53 -10.41
C THR A 43 -48.76 23.05 -11.39
N THR A 44 -47.76 23.81 -10.93
CA THR A 44 -46.66 24.30 -11.77
C THR A 44 -45.72 23.16 -12.17
N ALA A 45 -45.37 22.28 -11.23
CA ALA A 45 -44.60 21.08 -11.53
C ALA A 45 -45.35 20.13 -12.47
N LEU A 46 -46.66 19.91 -12.23
CA LEU A 46 -47.48 19.07 -13.09
C LEU A 46 -47.58 19.63 -14.52
N GLN A 47 -47.81 20.94 -14.68
CA GLN A 47 -47.83 21.59 -16.00
C GLN A 47 -46.48 21.47 -16.71
N PHE A 48 -45.37 21.60 -15.98
CA PHE A 48 -44.03 21.40 -16.53
C PHE A 48 -43.83 19.95 -17.01
N LEU A 49 -44.23 18.96 -16.21
CA LEU A 49 -44.16 17.54 -16.55
C LEU A 49 -45.02 17.20 -17.77
N VAL A 50 -46.28 17.66 -17.82
CA VAL A 50 -47.16 17.44 -18.96
C VAL A 50 -46.57 18.06 -20.23
N LYS A 51 -46.04 19.29 -20.15
CA LYS A 51 -45.35 19.93 -21.28
C LYS A 51 -44.09 19.16 -21.73
N PHE A 52 -43.37 18.56 -20.78
CA PHE A 52 -42.21 17.73 -21.05
C PHE A 52 -42.63 16.49 -21.84
N MET A 53 -43.65 15.78 -21.37
CA MET A 53 -44.18 14.58 -22.03
C MET A 53 -44.82 14.90 -23.38
N ASP A 54 -45.54 16.02 -23.50
CA ASP A 54 -46.11 16.48 -24.78
C ASP A 54 -45.02 16.59 -25.86
N ARG A 55 -43.88 17.23 -25.56
CA ARG A 55 -42.75 17.34 -26.50
C ARG A 55 -42.18 15.99 -26.90
N MET A 56 -41.95 15.10 -25.93
CA MET A 56 -41.42 13.77 -26.24
C MET A 56 -42.39 12.91 -27.05
N ALA A 57 -43.69 13.05 -26.81
CA ALA A 57 -44.72 12.35 -27.56
C ALA A 57 -44.83 12.83 -29.02
N ASP A 58 -44.50 14.09 -29.29
CA ASP A 58 -44.54 14.69 -30.64
C ASP A 58 -43.31 14.35 -31.51
N TYR A 59 -42.21 13.88 -30.92
CA TYR A 59 -41.03 13.51 -31.69
C TYR A 59 -41.27 12.25 -32.53
N PRO A 60 -40.73 12.19 -33.76
CA PRO A 60 -40.79 10.98 -34.61
C PRO A 60 -40.21 9.75 -33.91
N ASP A 61 -38.98 9.88 -33.40
CA ASP A 61 -38.24 8.84 -32.70
C ASP A 61 -37.47 9.42 -31.50
N TRP A 62 -36.90 8.55 -30.67
CA TRP A 62 -36.07 8.93 -29.53
C TRP A 62 -34.59 8.56 -29.69
N MET A 63 -34.12 8.34 -30.91
CA MET A 63 -32.75 7.92 -31.20
C MET A 63 -31.77 9.10 -31.11
N VAL A 64 -30.48 8.79 -31.17
CA VAL A 64 -29.40 9.79 -31.24
C VAL A 64 -28.75 9.70 -32.61
N THR A 65 -28.70 10.83 -33.33
CA THR A 65 -28.28 10.88 -34.74
C THR A 65 -26.84 10.40 -34.95
N SER A 66 -25.95 10.63 -33.97
CA SER A 66 -24.55 10.19 -34.02
C SER A 66 -24.34 8.72 -33.66
N ALA A 67 -25.37 8.01 -33.19
CA ALA A 67 -25.32 6.61 -32.78
C ALA A 67 -26.59 5.85 -33.25
N PRO A 68 -26.84 5.74 -34.56
CA PRO A 68 -28.10 5.22 -35.10
C PRO A 68 -28.34 3.72 -34.86
N ASN A 69 -27.31 2.97 -34.45
CA ASN A 69 -27.39 1.55 -34.11
C ASN A 69 -27.30 1.30 -32.60
N ASP A 70 -27.47 2.34 -31.78
CA ASP A 70 -27.48 2.25 -30.33
C ASP A 70 -28.86 2.66 -29.81
N GLU A 71 -29.63 1.66 -29.37
CA GLU A 71 -31.01 1.85 -28.91
C GLU A 71 -31.11 2.22 -27.42
N VAL A 72 -30.00 2.31 -26.68
CA VAL A 72 -30.01 2.67 -25.25
C VAL A 72 -30.68 4.02 -24.97
N PRO A 73 -30.48 5.10 -25.76
CA PRO A 73 -31.17 6.37 -25.52
C PRO A 73 -32.70 6.25 -25.66
N MET A 74 -33.16 5.44 -26.61
CA MET A 74 -34.58 5.13 -26.79
C MET A 74 -35.12 4.32 -25.60
N ALA A 75 -34.37 3.33 -25.10
CA ALA A 75 -34.76 2.54 -23.93
C ALA A 75 -34.87 3.38 -22.66
N HIS A 76 -33.96 4.33 -22.46
CA HIS A 76 -34.04 5.32 -21.38
C HIS A 76 -35.30 6.19 -21.49
N SER A 77 -35.58 6.68 -22.68
CA SER A 77 -36.78 7.49 -22.96
C SER A 77 -38.06 6.69 -22.73
N LEU A 78 -38.14 5.43 -23.21
CA LEU A 78 -39.29 4.55 -23.01
C LEU A 78 -39.51 4.23 -21.54
N THR A 79 -38.45 3.82 -20.82
CA THR A 79 -38.53 3.52 -19.38
C THR A 79 -39.05 4.72 -18.61
N GLY A 80 -38.48 5.91 -18.89
CA GLY A 80 -38.85 7.15 -18.22
C GLY A 80 -40.29 7.56 -18.51
N PHE A 81 -40.66 7.56 -19.79
CA PHE A 81 -41.96 8.01 -20.27
C PHE A 81 -43.10 7.08 -19.85
N ALA A 82 -42.90 5.76 -19.94
CA ALA A 82 -43.90 4.78 -19.51
C ALA A 82 -44.11 4.81 -17.98
N THR A 83 -43.03 4.97 -17.20
CA THR A 83 -43.15 5.12 -15.74
C THR A 83 -43.86 6.41 -15.36
N ALA A 84 -43.54 7.53 -16.02
CA ALA A 84 -44.21 8.80 -15.78
C ALA A 84 -45.70 8.71 -16.14
N TYR A 85 -46.03 8.10 -17.28
CA TYR A 85 -47.41 7.84 -17.70
C TYR A 85 -48.20 7.07 -16.65
N ASP A 86 -47.66 5.97 -16.14
CA ASP A 86 -48.28 5.17 -15.09
C ASP A 86 -48.55 6.00 -13.81
N PHE A 87 -47.55 6.76 -13.35
CA PHE A 87 -47.65 7.54 -12.12
C PHE A 87 -48.67 8.67 -12.19
N ILE A 88 -48.84 9.33 -13.34
CA ILE A 88 -49.73 10.49 -13.48
C ILE A 88 -50.98 10.20 -14.31
N TYR A 89 -51.25 8.93 -14.64
CA TYR A 89 -52.33 8.52 -15.56
C TYR A 89 -53.68 9.19 -15.22
N SER A 90 -54.05 9.18 -13.94
CA SER A 90 -55.31 9.78 -13.45
C SER A 90 -55.40 11.30 -13.58
N SER A 91 -54.27 11.98 -13.79
CA SER A 91 -54.17 13.43 -13.91
C SER A 91 -54.13 13.91 -15.37
N LEU A 92 -54.12 12.99 -16.33
CA LEU A 92 -54.11 13.27 -17.76
C LEU A 92 -55.52 13.33 -18.34
N ASP A 93 -55.75 14.22 -19.30
CA ASP A 93 -56.96 14.20 -20.14
C ASP A 93 -56.94 13.03 -21.12
N ASP A 94 -58.13 12.64 -21.61
CA ASP A 94 -58.31 11.48 -22.49
C ASP A 94 -57.46 11.56 -23.77
N GLN A 95 -57.26 12.77 -24.31
CA GLN A 95 -56.46 12.99 -25.51
C GLN A 95 -54.99 12.65 -25.25
N ARG A 96 -54.43 13.10 -24.12
CA ARG A 96 -53.05 12.78 -23.72
C ARG A 96 -52.90 11.33 -23.32
N GLN A 97 -53.89 10.75 -22.63
CA GLN A 97 -53.87 9.34 -22.28
C GLN A 97 -53.71 8.45 -23.53
N ASP A 98 -54.51 8.70 -24.57
CA ASP A 98 -54.44 7.98 -25.85
C ASP A 98 -53.13 8.27 -26.61
N LYS A 99 -52.75 9.54 -26.74
CA LYS A 99 -51.53 9.95 -27.45
C LYS A 99 -50.27 9.32 -26.84
N TYR A 100 -50.13 9.40 -25.52
CA TYR A 100 -48.97 8.87 -24.82
C TYR A 100 -48.93 7.35 -24.87
N LEU A 101 -50.07 6.68 -24.71
CA LEU A 101 -50.17 5.23 -24.83
C LEU A 101 -49.75 4.73 -26.22
N LYS A 102 -50.20 5.41 -27.29
CA LYS A 102 -49.78 5.13 -28.67
C LYS A 102 -48.28 5.27 -28.86
N LYS A 103 -47.66 6.31 -28.27
CA LYS A 103 -46.21 6.48 -28.33
C LYS A 103 -45.48 5.35 -27.59
N ILE A 104 -45.91 4.98 -26.38
CA ILE A 104 -45.34 3.87 -25.61
C ILE A 104 -45.42 2.57 -26.41
N ARG A 105 -46.60 2.26 -26.97
CA ARG A 105 -46.79 1.07 -27.81
C ARG A 105 -45.83 1.05 -29.00
N SER A 106 -45.80 2.12 -29.80
CA SER A 106 -44.97 2.22 -31.00
C SER A 106 -43.49 2.02 -30.70
N VAL A 107 -42.97 2.64 -29.64
CA VAL A 107 -41.55 2.52 -29.27
C VAL A 107 -41.24 1.14 -28.66
N THR A 108 -42.18 0.55 -27.93
CA THR A 108 -42.05 -0.83 -27.41
C THR A 108 -41.94 -1.83 -28.55
N GLU A 109 -42.81 -1.71 -29.55
CA GLU A 109 -42.80 -2.54 -30.75
C GLU A 109 -41.48 -2.39 -31.52
N GLU A 110 -41.02 -1.14 -31.73
CA GLU A 110 -39.75 -0.85 -32.41
C GLU A 110 -38.56 -1.51 -31.72
N LEU A 111 -38.41 -1.33 -30.39
CA LEU A 111 -37.35 -1.97 -29.62
C LEU A 111 -37.46 -3.50 -29.66
N TYR A 112 -38.67 -4.04 -29.58
CA TYR A 112 -38.90 -5.47 -29.68
C TYR A 112 -38.46 -6.04 -31.04
N GLU A 113 -38.79 -5.38 -32.14
CA GLU A 113 -38.34 -5.79 -33.48
C GLU A 113 -36.81 -5.71 -33.61
N LEU A 114 -36.20 -4.62 -33.12
CA LEU A 114 -34.74 -4.45 -33.09
C LEU A 114 -34.04 -5.56 -32.29
N SER A 115 -34.65 -6.04 -31.20
CA SER A 115 -34.08 -7.10 -30.37
C SER A 115 -33.78 -8.39 -31.14
N LYS A 116 -34.48 -8.65 -32.26
CA LYS A 116 -34.34 -9.90 -33.02
C LYS A 116 -33.03 -9.99 -33.81
N TYR A 117 -32.38 -8.86 -34.07
CA TYR A 117 -31.17 -8.81 -34.91
C TYR A 117 -30.03 -7.95 -34.35
N ARG A 118 -30.24 -7.24 -33.24
CA ARG A 118 -29.18 -6.48 -32.54
C ARG A 118 -28.35 -7.37 -31.61
N GLY A 119 -27.10 -6.96 -31.38
CA GLY A 119 -26.16 -7.67 -30.48
C GLY A 119 -26.69 -7.82 -29.06
N TRP A 120 -27.29 -6.77 -28.49
CA TRP A 120 -27.90 -6.80 -27.15
C TRP A 120 -29.09 -7.76 -27.05
N GLY A 121 -29.66 -8.19 -28.17
CA GLY A 121 -30.67 -9.24 -28.23
C GLY A 121 -30.12 -10.66 -28.09
N LYS A 122 -28.79 -10.84 -28.02
CA LYS A 122 -28.16 -12.15 -27.81
C LYS A 122 -27.01 -12.13 -26.80
N GLN A 123 -26.50 -10.95 -26.44
CA GLN A 123 -25.38 -10.76 -25.52
C GLN A 123 -25.90 -10.62 -24.08
N PHE A 124 -25.88 -11.70 -23.31
CA PHE A 124 -26.34 -11.71 -21.93
C PHE A 124 -25.39 -10.96 -20.99
N LEU A 125 -25.91 -10.53 -19.84
CA LEU A 125 -25.19 -9.85 -18.74
C LEU A 125 -24.67 -8.44 -19.06
N GLN A 126 -24.63 -8.08 -20.34
CA GLN A 126 -24.16 -6.78 -20.80
C GLN A 126 -25.20 -5.67 -20.53
N ASN A 127 -24.72 -4.47 -20.23
CA ASN A 127 -25.56 -3.35 -19.80
C ASN A 127 -26.64 -2.93 -20.82
N HIS A 128 -26.40 -2.97 -22.13
CA HIS A 128 -27.42 -2.66 -23.15
C HIS A 128 -28.53 -3.72 -23.15
N GLN A 129 -28.20 -5.01 -23.02
CA GLN A 129 -29.19 -6.09 -22.98
C GLN A 129 -30.19 -5.88 -21.85
N THR A 130 -29.72 -5.74 -20.61
CA THR A 130 -30.62 -5.54 -19.47
C THR A 130 -31.43 -4.24 -19.55
N THR A 131 -30.84 -3.17 -20.11
CA THR A 131 -31.51 -1.87 -20.24
C THR A 131 -32.63 -1.91 -21.27
N ASN A 132 -32.35 -2.44 -22.45
CA ASN A 132 -33.31 -2.44 -23.57
C ASN A 132 -34.44 -3.44 -23.34
N ILE A 133 -34.12 -4.65 -22.86
CA ILE A 133 -35.13 -5.69 -22.57
C ILE A 133 -36.08 -5.25 -21.45
N LEU A 134 -35.55 -4.57 -20.43
CA LEU A 134 -36.39 -4.03 -19.36
C LEU A 134 -37.30 -2.89 -19.85
N ALA A 135 -36.79 -2.01 -20.72
CA ALA A 135 -37.62 -0.95 -21.30
C ALA A 135 -38.80 -1.54 -22.09
N ILE A 136 -38.57 -2.59 -22.88
CA ILE A 136 -39.63 -3.35 -23.57
C ILE A 136 -40.61 -3.93 -22.55
N LEU A 137 -40.13 -4.53 -21.45
CA LEU A 137 -41.00 -5.11 -20.43
C LEU A 137 -41.90 -4.06 -19.77
N ILE A 138 -41.35 -2.91 -19.40
CA ILE A 138 -42.10 -1.81 -18.78
C ILE A 138 -43.17 -1.28 -19.74
N GLY A 139 -42.81 -1.01 -20.99
CA GLY A 139 -43.75 -0.60 -22.03
C GLY A 139 -44.86 -1.63 -22.26
N ALA A 140 -44.49 -2.92 -22.32
CA ALA A 140 -45.43 -4.02 -22.51
C ALA A 140 -46.39 -4.20 -21.30
N ILE A 141 -45.90 -3.99 -20.07
CA ILE A 141 -46.77 -3.98 -18.88
C ILE A 141 -47.81 -2.87 -19.00
N VAL A 142 -47.38 -1.65 -19.29
CA VAL A 142 -48.27 -0.48 -19.41
C VAL A 142 -49.31 -0.70 -20.50
N VAL A 143 -48.91 -0.96 -21.75
CA VAL A 143 -49.87 -1.13 -22.85
C VAL A 143 -50.80 -2.34 -22.67
N GLY A 144 -50.31 -3.40 -22.03
CA GLY A 144 -51.14 -4.57 -21.71
C GLY A 144 -52.21 -4.30 -20.64
N MET A 145 -52.00 -3.32 -19.74
CA MET A 145 -53.06 -2.85 -18.83
C MET A 145 -54.20 -2.14 -19.58
N HIS A 146 -53.95 -1.71 -20.83
CA HIS A 146 -54.92 -1.10 -21.73
C HIS A 146 -55.35 -2.03 -22.88
N ASN A 147 -55.28 -3.35 -22.66
CA ASN A 147 -55.76 -4.38 -23.58
C ASN A 147 -55.07 -4.42 -24.96
N ASP A 148 -53.81 -3.99 -25.06
CA ASP A 148 -53.05 -4.17 -26.30
C ASP A 148 -52.84 -5.66 -26.62
N PRO A 149 -53.20 -6.13 -27.84
CA PRO A 149 -53.19 -7.55 -28.20
C PRO A 149 -51.78 -8.15 -28.34
N GLU A 150 -50.75 -7.33 -28.61
CA GLU A 150 -49.37 -7.79 -28.80
C GLU A 150 -48.54 -7.75 -27.50
N SER A 151 -49.03 -7.04 -26.48
CA SER A 151 -48.34 -6.90 -25.19
C SER A 151 -47.90 -8.23 -24.56
N MET A 152 -48.66 -9.32 -24.78
CA MET A 152 -48.34 -10.63 -24.20
C MET A 152 -47.05 -11.23 -24.77
N ILE A 153 -46.82 -11.13 -26.08
CA ILE A 153 -45.59 -11.68 -26.69
C ILE A 153 -44.36 -10.89 -26.22
N TRP A 154 -44.47 -9.57 -26.11
CA TRP A 154 -43.39 -8.72 -25.60
C TRP A 154 -43.05 -9.05 -24.14
N LYS A 155 -44.07 -9.21 -23.26
CA LYS A 155 -43.87 -9.65 -21.87
C LYS A 155 -43.14 -10.99 -21.81
N GLN A 156 -43.60 -11.98 -22.58
CA GLN A 156 -43.05 -13.33 -22.54
C GLN A 156 -41.58 -13.37 -23.00
N VAL A 157 -41.26 -12.66 -24.09
CA VAL A 157 -39.90 -12.59 -24.61
C VAL A 157 -38.99 -11.86 -23.62
N SER A 158 -39.40 -10.70 -23.10
CA SER A 158 -38.58 -9.96 -22.13
C SER A 158 -38.35 -10.76 -20.84
N VAL A 159 -39.38 -11.42 -20.30
CA VAL A 159 -39.23 -12.30 -19.13
C VAL A 159 -38.28 -13.46 -19.44
N ASN A 160 -38.36 -14.10 -20.61
CA ASN A 160 -37.45 -15.19 -20.99
C ASN A 160 -35.99 -14.73 -21.01
N TYR A 161 -35.70 -13.58 -21.63
CA TYR A 161 -34.35 -13.02 -21.66
C TYR A 161 -33.83 -12.70 -20.26
N MET A 162 -34.64 -12.04 -19.44
CA MET A 162 -34.21 -11.67 -18.09
C MET A 162 -34.06 -12.88 -17.17
N GLU A 163 -34.90 -13.91 -17.27
CA GLU A 163 -34.71 -15.15 -16.50
C GLU A 163 -33.45 -15.91 -16.92
N LYS A 164 -33.08 -15.89 -18.22
CA LYS A 164 -31.77 -16.41 -18.67
C LYS A 164 -30.61 -15.58 -18.10
N THR A 165 -30.75 -14.26 -18.05
CA THR A 165 -29.78 -13.38 -17.37
C THR A 165 -29.68 -13.74 -15.88
N MET A 166 -30.80 -13.89 -15.17
CA MET A 166 -30.80 -14.28 -13.75
C MET A 166 -30.19 -15.67 -13.53
N PHE A 167 -30.46 -16.62 -14.44
CA PHE A 167 -29.85 -17.94 -14.44
C PHE A 167 -28.33 -17.86 -14.56
N LEU A 168 -27.80 -17.09 -15.52
CA LEU A 168 -26.35 -16.90 -15.69
C LEU A 168 -25.72 -16.18 -14.50
N LEU A 169 -26.37 -15.14 -13.97
CA LEU A 169 -25.92 -14.45 -12.75
C LEU A 169 -25.80 -15.42 -11.57
N ASN A 170 -26.64 -16.45 -11.49
CA ASN A 170 -26.57 -17.42 -10.39
C ASN A 170 -25.24 -18.21 -10.35
N HIS A 171 -24.49 -18.25 -11.46
CA HIS A 171 -23.12 -18.79 -11.51
C HIS A 171 -22.06 -17.82 -10.98
N ILE A 172 -22.37 -16.53 -10.89
CA ILE A 172 -21.49 -15.48 -10.38
C ILE A 172 -21.71 -15.33 -8.87
N VAL A 173 -21.08 -16.24 -8.12
CA VAL A 173 -21.31 -16.40 -6.68
C VAL A 173 -20.68 -15.35 -5.78
N ASP A 174 -19.82 -14.48 -6.32
CA ASP A 174 -19.18 -13.38 -5.60
C ASP A 174 -19.90 -12.03 -5.77
N GLY A 175 -21.02 -12.01 -6.50
CA GLY A 175 -21.84 -10.82 -6.71
C GLY A 175 -21.24 -9.76 -7.62
N SER A 176 -20.11 -10.05 -8.28
CA SER A 176 -19.43 -9.11 -9.18
C SER A 176 -20.11 -8.99 -10.55
N LEU A 177 -19.68 -8.00 -11.33
CA LEU A 177 -19.94 -7.88 -12.76
C LEU A 177 -18.62 -7.50 -13.45
N ASP A 178 -18.34 -8.12 -14.58
CA ASP A 178 -17.07 -8.04 -15.31
C ASP A 178 -16.80 -6.64 -15.90
N GLU A 179 -17.87 -5.93 -16.32
CA GLU A 179 -17.80 -4.54 -16.82
C GLU A 179 -17.39 -3.50 -15.75
N GLY A 180 -17.08 -3.93 -14.52
CA GLY A 180 -16.63 -3.08 -13.44
C GLY A 180 -17.76 -2.37 -12.68
N VAL A 181 -17.41 -1.57 -11.68
CA VAL A 181 -18.39 -1.04 -10.71
C VAL A 181 -19.33 0.00 -11.32
N ALA A 182 -18.82 0.83 -12.25
CA ALA A 182 -19.63 1.85 -12.89
C ALA A 182 -20.68 1.25 -13.83
N TYR A 183 -20.29 0.44 -14.83
CA TYR A 183 -21.25 -0.27 -15.68
C TYR A 183 -22.03 -1.33 -14.90
N GLY A 184 -21.45 -1.96 -13.90
CA GLY A 184 -22.16 -2.84 -12.99
C GLY A 184 -23.33 -2.14 -12.28
N SER A 185 -23.20 -0.86 -11.91
CA SER A 185 -24.33 -0.07 -11.40
C SER A 185 -25.42 0.18 -12.45
N TYR A 186 -25.06 0.26 -13.73
CA TYR A 186 -25.96 0.38 -14.87
C TYR A 186 -26.78 -0.91 -15.05
N THR A 187 -26.10 -2.05 -15.15
CA THR A 187 -26.72 -3.37 -15.28
C THR A 187 -27.61 -3.69 -14.07
N SER A 188 -27.13 -3.40 -12.86
CA SER A 188 -27.85 -3.69 -11.62
C SER A 188 -29.09 -2.82 -11.40
N LYS A 189 -29.11 -1.58 -11.94
CA LYS A 189 -30.33 -0.76 -11.99
C LYS A 189 -31.46 -1.52 -12.68
N SER A 190 -31.18 -2.11 -13.85
CA SER A 190 -32.18 -2.84 -14.62
C SER A 190 -32.52 -4.19 -13.99
N ILE A 191 -31.54 -4.91 -13.46
CA ILE A 191 -31.80 -6.20 -12.78
C ILE A 191 -32.70 -6.02 -11.55
N THR A 192 -32.41 -5.04 -10.68
CA THR A 192 -33.23 -4.80 -9.47
C THR A 192 -34.66 -4.40 -9.81
N GLN A 193 -34.86 -3.57 -10.85
CA GLN A 193 -36.18 -3.26 -11.40
C GLN A 193 -36.89 -4.50 -11.95
N TYR A 194 -36.18 -5.35 -12.70
CA TYR A 194 -36.73 -6.60 -13.20
C TYR A 194 -37.18 -7.53 -12.06
N VAL A 195 -36.33 -7.79 -11.07
CA VAL A 195 -36.66 -8.67 -9.95
C VAL A 195 -37.91 -8.19 -9.22
N PHE A 196 -38.03 -6.87 -8.98
CA PHE A 196 -39.21 -6.28 -8.38
C PHE A 196 -40.48 -6.47 -9.24
N LEU A 197 -40.41 -6.11 -10.52
CA LEU A 197 -41.54 -6.18 -11.43
C LEU A 197 -41.97 -7.62 -11.72
N ALA A 198 -41.01 -8.55 -11.82
CA ALA A 198 -41.24 -9.96 -12.06
C ALA A 198 -42.01 -10.60 -10.91
N GLN A 199 -41.62 -10.29 -9.67
CA GLN A 199 -42.35 -10.74 -8.49
C GLN A 199 -43.73 -10.11 -8.41
N ARG A 200 -43.85 -8.80 -8.66
CA ARG A 200 -45.11 -8.06 -8.56
C ARG A 200 -46.15 -8.53 -9.57
N HIS A 201 -45.77 -8.60 -10.86
CA HIS A 201 -46.69 -8.80 -11.98
C HIS A 201 -46.79 -10.25 -12.45
N PHE A 202 -45.75 -11.07 -12.25
CA PHE A 202 -45.70 -12.45 -12.76
C PHE A 202 -45.51 -13.52 -11.69
N LYS A 203 -45.35 -13.13 -10.40
CA LYS A 203 -45.07 -14.04 -9.28
C LYS A 203 -43.79 -14.88 -9.46
N ILE A 204 -42.81 -14.30 -10.14
CA ILE A 204 -41.48 -14.90 -10.33
C ILE A 204 -40.54 -14.34 -9.25
N ASP A 205 -40.14 -15.19 -8.32
CA ASP A 205 -39.27 -14.82 -7.21
C ASP A 205 -37.80 -15.16 -7.50
N ASN A 206 -36.98 -14.13 -7.57
CA ASN A 206 -35.53 -14.23 -7.79
C ASN A 206 -34.69 -13.88 -6.54
N THR A 207 -35.31 -13.57 -5.40
CA THR A 207 -34.63 -13.05 -4.20
C THR A 207 -33.57 -14.00 -3.62
N GLN A 208 -33.67 -15.30 -3.91
CA GLN A 208 -32.72 -16.32 -3.46
C GLN A 208 -31.51 -16.50 -4.39
N ASN A 209 -31.39 -15.74 -5.48
CA ASN A 209 -30.28 -15.83 -6.41
C ASN A 209 -28.93 -15.56 -5.71
N ASN A 210 -27.92 -16.40 -5.99
CA ASN A 210 -26.60 -16.31 -5.35
C ASN A 210 -25.94 -14.94 -5.58
N TRP A 211 -26.06 -14.39 -6.79
CA TRP A 211 -25.49 -13.10 -7.13
C TRP A 211 -26.13 -11.98 -6.32
N LEU A 212 -27.46 -11.93 -6.23
CA LEU A 212 -28.17 -10.90 -5.46
C LEU A 212 -27.73 -10.89 -3.99
N ARG A 213 -27.57 -12.07 -3.38
CA ARG A 213 -27.16 -12.21 -1.98
C ARG A 213 -25.72 -11.75 -1.74
N ALA A 214 -24.85 -11.85 -2.74
CA ALA A 214 -23.46 -11.42 -2.68
C ALA A 214 -23.25 -9.97 -3.14
N HIS A 215 -24.15 -9.42 -3.96
CA HIS A 215 -23.95 -8.17 -4.72
C HIS A 215 -23.70 -6.92 -3.84
N PHE A 216 -24.15 -6.91 -2.58
CA PHE A 216 -23.78 -5.87 -1.63
C PHE A 216 -22.26 -5.70 -1.49
N TRP A 217 -21.52 -6.82 -1.49
CA TRP A 217 -20.07 -6.79 -1.37
C TRP A 217 -19.39 -6.18 -2.59
N PHE A 218 -20.00 -6.27 -3.78
CA PHE A 218 -19.47 -5.60 -4.97
C PHE A 218 -19.46 -4.08 -4.81
N TYR A 219 -20.47 -3.48 -4.17
CA TYR A 219 -20.47 -2.05 -3.85
C TYR A 219 -19.61 -1.70 -2.64
N TYR A 220 -19.67 -2.50 -1.57
CA TYR A 220 -18.93 -2.19 -0.34
C TYR A 220 -17.42 -2.42 -0.48
N ALA A 221 -17.01 -3.57 -1.01
CA ALA A 221 -15.61 -4.00 -1.03
C ALA A 221 -14.79 -3.40 -2.19
N THR A 222 -15.41 -2.58 -3.05
CA THR A 222 -14.72 -1.83 -4.12
C THR A 222 -14.63 -0.33 -3.81
N LEU A 223 -15.13 0.10 -2.65
CA LEU A 223 -15.18 1.49 -2.24
C LEU A 223 -13.89 1.93 -1.55
N LEU A 224 -13.28 3.01 -2.03
CA LEU A 224 -12.09 3.61 -1.41
C LEU A 224 -12.45 4.36 -0.12
N PRO A 225 -11.45 4.63 0.74
CA PRO A 225 -11.66 5.37 1.98
C PRO A 225 -12.34 6.72 1.74
N GLY A 226 -13.38 7.02 2.52
CA GLY A 226 -14.16 8.26 2.39
C GLY A 226 -15.46 8.14 1.58
N PHE A 227 -15.79 6.96 1.05
CA PHE A 227 -17.10 6.67 0.43
C PHE A 227 -17.43 7.48 -0.84
N GLN A 228 -16.43 8.00 -1.54
CA GLN A 228 -16.62 8.86 -2.73
C GLN A 228 -16.24 8.20 -4.05
N ARG A 229 -15.22 7.33 -4.01
CA ARG A 229 -14.55 6.77 -5.19
C ARG A 229 -14.56 5.24 -5.14
N THR A 230 -14.74 4.59 -6.29
CA THR A 230 -14.64 3.13 -6.43
C THR A 230 -13.29 2.76 -7.06
N VAL A 231 -12.97 1.46 -7.07
CA VAL A 231 -11.70 0.91 -7.57
C VAL A 231 -11.35 1.35 -9.00
N GLY A 232 -12.34 1.61 -9.85
CA GLY A 232 -12.15 2.18 -11.18
C GLY A 232 -11.65 1.21 -12.27
N ILE A 233 -11.73 -0.10 -12.03
CA ILE A 233 -11.42 -1.16 -13.00
C ILE A 233 -12.42 -1.12 -14.17
N ALA A 234 -11.94 -1.48 -15.37
CA ALA A 234 -12.67 -1.44 -16.63
C ALA A 234 -13.14 -0.03 -17.02
N ASP A 235 -13.99 0.09 -18.04
CA ASP A 235 -14.57 1.38 -18.41
C ASP A 235 -15.41 1.96 -17.27
N SER A 236 -14.83 2.91 -16.54
CA SER A 236 -15.44 3.45 -15.34
C SER A 236 -15.50 4.98 -15.33
N ASN A 237 -16.40 5.57 -14.55
CA ASN A 237 -16.19 6.90 -14.01
C ASN A 237 -15.45 6.80 -12.65
N TYR A 238 -15.42 7.86 -11.85
CA TYR A 238 -14.77 7.78 -10.54
C TYR A 238 -15.52 6.89 -9.53
N ASN A 239 -16.78 6.54 -9.78
CA ASN A 239 -17.62 5.85 -8.81
C ASN A 239 -18.68 4.92 -9.44
N TRP A 240 -19.88 5.43 -9.73
CA TRP A 240 -21.02 4.70 -10.28
C TRP A 240 -21.72 5.55 -11.35
N PHE A 241 -22.28 4.90 -12.38
CA PHE A 241 -23.12 5.60 -13.34
C PHE A 241 -24.52 5.87 -12.78
N TYR A 242 -25.13 4.92 -12.07
CA TYR A 242 -26.50 5.06 -11.53
C TYR A 242 -26.58 4.61 -10.07
N GLY A 243 -27.29 5.39 -9.25
CA GLY A 243 -27.38 5.15 -7.80
C GLY A 243 -26.01 5.34 -7.11
N PRO A 244 -25.50 4.35 -6.34
CA PRO A 244 -26.03 3.00 -6.14
C PRO A 244 -27.03 2.90 -4.97
N GLU A 245 -27.48 4.03 -4.40
CA GLU A 245 -28.37 4.04 -3.24
C GLU A 245 -29.65 3.25 -3.49
N SER A 246 -30.26 3.40 -4.68
CA SER A 246 -31.46 2.66 -5.05
C SER A 246 -31.25 1.14 -5.04
N GLN A 247 -30.14 0.66 -5.59
CA GLN A 247 -29.79 -0.75 -5.60
C GLN A 247 -29.50 -1.26 -4.18
N LEU A 248 -28.84 -0.45 -3.35
CA LEU A 248 -28.52 -0.80 -1.97
C LEU A 248 -29.75 -0.93 -1.08
N VAL A 249 -30.70 0.01 -1.15
CA VAL A 249 -31.95 -0.07 -0.37
C VAL A 249 -32.85 -1.20 -0.89
N PHE A 250 -32.81 -1.50 -2.20
CA PHE A 250 -33.46 -2.69 -2.76
C PHE A 250 -32.90 -3.98 -2.18
N LEU A 251 -31.56 -4.13 -2.19
CA LEU A 251 -30.90 -5.30 -1.62
C LEU A 251 -31.26 -5.45 -0.14
N ASP A 252 -31.34 -4.36 0.62
CA ASP A 252 -31.71 -4.43 2.02
C ASP A 252 -33.17 -4.86 2.22
N ALA A 253 -34.11 -4.21 1.53
CA ALA A 253 -35.54 -4.47 1.69
C ALA A 253 -35.94 -5.89 1.24
N PHE A 254 -35.36 -6.38 0.13
CA PHE A 254 -35.83 -7.61 -0.52
C PHE A 254 -34.88 -8.80 -0.43
N VAL A 255 -33.62 -8.63 -0.01
CA VAL A 255 -32.61 -9.70 -0.03
C VAL A 255 -31.91 -9.90 1.31
N LEU A 256 -31.31 -8.84 1.88
CA LEU A 256 -30.45 -8.93 3.07
C LEU A 256 -31.23 -8.77 4.38
N GLN A 257 -32.18 -7.84 4.41
CA GLN A 257 -33.08 -7.54 5.54
C GLN A 257 -32.35 -7.34 6.86
N ASN A 258 -31.25 -6.59 6.84
CA ASN A 258 -30.40 -6.41 8.01
C ASN A 258 -29.90 -4.98 8.23
N GLY A 259 -30.32 -3.99 7.43
CA GLY A 259 -29.96 -2.58 7.63
C GLY A 259 -28.60 -2.17 7.04
N THR A 260 -27.81 -3.10 6.50
CA THR A 260 -26.47 -2.81 5.95
C THR A 260 -26.52 -2.08 4.60
N GLY A 261 -27.50 -2.39 3.76
CA GLY A 261 -27.73 -1.68 2.50
C GLY A 261 -28.16 -0.24 2.75
N ASN A 262 -29.13 -0.04 3.66
CA ASN A 262 -29.58 1.28 4.11
C ASN A 262 -28.43 2.11 4.68
N TRP A 263 -27.57 1.51 5.51
CA TRP A 263 -26.39 2.18 6.05
C TRP A 263 -25.41 2.63 4.97
N LEU A 264 -25.07 1.76 4.02
CA LEU A 264 -24.12 2.10 2.97
C LEU A 264 -24.66 3.18 2.04
N ALA A 265 -25.96 3.10 1.69
CA ALA A 265 -26.63 4.14 0.92
C ALA A 265 -26.55 5.51 1.63
N GLN A 266 -26.74 5.55 2.95
CA GLN A 266 -26.58 6.77 3.73
C GLN A 266 -25.13 7.29 3.76
N GLN A 267 -24.13 6.40 3.89
CA GLN A 267 -22.73 6.83 3.84
C GLN A 267 -22.37 7.43 2.48
N ILE A 268 -22.77 6.79 1.38
CA ILE A 268 -22.51 7.29 0.03
C ILE A 268 -23.21 8.63 -0.18
N ARG A 269 -24.50 8.73 0.15
CA ARG A 269 -25.27 9.97 0.01
C ARG A 269 -24.66 11.12 0.83
N LYS A 270 -24.21 10.84 2.05
CA LYS A 270 -23.56 11.82 2.93
C LYS A 270 -22.26 12.37 2.35
N HIS A 271 -21.46 11.51 1.71
CA HIS A 271 -20.12 11.88 1.23
C HIS A 271 -20.10 12.24 -0.26
N ARG A 272 -21.22 12.10 -0.99
CA ARG A 272 -21.31 12.35 -2.43
C ARG A 272 -20.66 13.69 -2.83
N PRO A 273 -19.71 13.69 -3.77
CA PRO A 273 -19.06 14.93 -4.23
C PRO A 273 -20.07 15.91 -4.79
N LYS A 274 -19.99 17.18 -4.36
CA LYS A 274 -20.87 18.25 -4.84
C LYS A 274 -20.38 18.89 -6.13
N ASP A 275 -19.05 19.02 -6.26
CA ASP A 275 -18.37 19.67 -7.36
C ASP A 275 -17.10 18.87 -7.75
N GLY A 276 -16.46 19.26 -8.85
CA GLY A 276 -15.20 18.66 -9.31
C GLY A 276 -15.35 17.41 -10.18
N PRO A 277 -14.25 16.72 -10.50
CA PRO A 277 -14.22 15.63 -11.47
C PRO A 277 -15.01 14.39 -11.05
N MET A 278 -15.25 14.20 -9.74
CA MET A 278 -16.04 13.11 -9.18
C MET A 278 -17.54 13.42 -9.07
N GLY A 279 -17.97 14.64 -9.43
CA GLY A 279 -19.37 15.03 -9.43
C GLY A 279 -20.17 14.23 -10.47
N GLN A 280 -21.39 13.85 -10.11
CA GLN A 280 -22.23 13.05 -11.00
C GLN A 280 -22.66 13.80 -12.26
N SER A 281 -22.82 13.07 -13.36
CA SER A 281 -23.38 13.61 -14.60
C SER A 281 -24.79 14.15 -14.37
N SER A 282 -25.09 15.33 -14.94
CA SER A 282 -26.43 15.91 -14.91
C SER A 282 -27.48 15.01 -15.58
N ALA A 283 -27.05 14.13 -16.49
CA ALA A 283 -27.91 13.19 -17.18
C ALA A 283 -28.31 11.98 -16.34
N GLN A 284 -27.53 11.61 -15.31
CA GLN A 284 -27.66 10.33 -14.60
C GLN A 284 -28.02 10.47 -13.11
N ARG A 285 -27.65 11.60 -12.48
CA ARG A 285 -27.72 11.79 -11.02
C ARG A 285 -29.09 11.63 -10.37
N TRP A 286 -30.18 11.76 -11.14
CA TRP A 286 -31.55 11.69 -10.63
C TRP A 286 -32.32 10.44 -11.05
N THR A 287 -31.77 9.65 -11.97
CA THR A 287 -32.46 8.54 -12.65
C THR A 287 -33.14 7.58 -11.68
N THR A 288 -32.48 7.22 -10.58
CA THR A 288 -32.92 6.18 -9.65
C THR A 288 -33.58 6.71 -8.37
N LEU A 289 -33.82 8.02 -8.25
CA LEU A 289 -34.39 8.59 -7.02
C LEU A 289 -35.82 8.07 -6.74
N HIS A 290 -36.60 7.80 -7.79
CA HIS A 290 -37.95 7.29 -7.65
C HIS A 290 -37.96 5.86 -7.09
N SER A 291 -37.11 4.97 -7.60
CA SER A 291 -36.99 3.59 -7.14
C SER A 291 -36.33 3.52 -5.76
N GLU A 292 -35.35 4.38 -5.48
CA GLU A 292 -34.77 4.54 -4.14
C GLU A 292 -35.83 4.91 -3.09
N TYR A 293 -36.71 5.86 -3.41
CA TYR A 293 -37.80 6.26 -2.52
C TYR A 293 -38.80 5.12 -2.29
N ILE A 294 -39.22 4.44 -3.36
CA ILE A 294 -40.24 3.37 -3.30
C ILE A 294 -39.72 2.12 -2.58
N TRP A 295 -38.44 1.78 -2.74
CA TRP A 295 -37.87 0.55 -2.18
C TRP A 295 -37.26 0.71 -0.78
N TYR A 296 -37.09 1.94 -0.29
CA TYR A 296 -36.55 2.15 1.04
C TYR A 296 -37.48 1.63 2.13
N ASP A 297 -37.02 0.65 2.91
CA ASP A 297 -37.72 0.17 4.12
C ASP A 297 -37.17 0.86 5.37
N ALA A 298 -37.99 1.73 5.96
CA ALA A 298 -37.65 2.48 7.17
C ALA A 298 -37.63 1.62 8.45
N HIS A 299 -38.21 0.42 8.44
CA HIS A 299 -38.18 -0.49 9.59
C HIS A 299 -36.80 -1.14 9.79
N LEU A 300 -35.99 -1.20 8.73
CA LEU A 300 -34.62 -1.71 8.77
C LEU A 300 -33.68 -0.60 9.26
N THR A 301 -33.30 -0.67 10.55
CA THR A 301 -32.39 0.30 11.16
C THR A 301 -31.01 0.25 10.49
N PRO A 302 -30.49 1.38 9.97
CA PRO A 302 -29.18 1.42 9.32
C PRO A 302 -28.06 0.97 10.26
N GLN A 303 -27.32 -0.08 9.89
CA GLN A 303 -26.15 -0.54 10.64
C GLN A 303 -24.97 -0.92 9.73
N PRO A 304 -23.72 -0.64 10.12
CA PRO A 304 -22.55 -1.00 9.32
C PRO A 304 -22.39 -2.52 9.18
N PRO A 305 -21.74 -3.00 8.11
CA PRO A 305 -21.45 -4.42 7.97
C PRO A 305 -20.50 -4.92 9.08
N PRO A 306 -20.53 -6.22 9.40
CA PRO A 306 -19.67 -6.80 10.43
C PRO A 306 -18.18 -6.55 10.19
N GLY A 307 -17.51 -5.97 11.20
CA GLY A 307 -16.08 -5.66 11.14
C GLY A 307 -15.73 -4.34 10.45
N PHE A 308 -16.71 -3.47 10.20
CA PHE A 308 -16.49 -2.09 9.77
C PHE A 308 -15.45 -1.35 10.64
N GLY A 309 -14.66 -0.48 10.02
CA GLY A 309 -13.58 0.28 10.67
C GLY A 309 -12.26 -0.49 10.80
N LYS A 310 -12.20 -1.76 10.39
CA LYS A 310 -10.95 -2.53 10.29
C LYS A 310 -10.66 -2.85 8.83
N ALA A 311 -9.40 -2.68 8.43
CA ALA A 311 -8.97 -3.08 7.10
C ALA A 311 -9.10 -4.61 6.96
N ARG A 312 -9.75 -5.05 5.87
CA ARG A 312 -9.97 -6.46 5.57
C ARG A 312 -9.74 -6.71 4.09
N MET A 313 -9.27 -7.92 3.79
CA MET A 313 -9.22 -8.43 2.43
C MET A 313 -10.59 -8.96 1.99
N HIS A 314 -10.96 -8.68 0.75
CA HIS A 314 -12.09 -9.31 0.06
C HIS A 314 -11.60 -9.88 -1.27
N ILE A 315 -12.14 -11.04 -1.67
CA ILE A 315 -11.74 -11.76 -2.89
C ILE A 315 -12.98 -12.01 -3.74
N PHE A 316 -13.01 -11.40 -4.93
CA PHE A 316 -13.98 -11.68 -5.97
C PHE A 316 -13.44 -12.80 -6.86
N SER A 317 -13.74 -14.05 -6.51
CA SER A 317 -13.20 -15.24 -7.19
C SER A 317 -13.66 -15.41 -8.64
N ASN A 318 -14.83 -14.87 -8.99
CA ASN A 318 -15.32 -14.83 -10.36
C ASN A 318 -14.64 -13.71 -11.14
N TRP A 319 -14.62 -12.50 -10.58
CA TRP A 319 -14.03 -11.34 -11.26
C TRP A 319 -12.50 -11.43 -11.39
N GLY A 320 -11.85 -12.15 -10.47
CA GLY A 320 -10.39 -12.18 -10.35
C GLY A 320 -9.83 -10.92 -9.70
N VAL A 321 -10.57 -10.30 -8.78
CA VAL A 321 -10.17 -9.06 -8.10
C VAL A 321 -10.02 -9.30 -6.60
N VAL A 322 -8.92 -8.82 -6.04
CA VAL A 322 -8.69 -8.76 -4.59
C VAL A 322 -8.68 -7.31 -4.16
N THR A 323 -9.39 -6.98 -3.09
CA THR A 323 -9.32 -5.65 -2.46
C THR A 323 -8.94 -5.77 -1.00
N TYR A 324 -8.31 -4.73 -0.46
CA TYR A 324 -7.94 -4.61 0.94
C TYR A 324 -8.28 -3.22 1.45
N GLY A 325 -8.94 -3.13 2.61
CA GLY A 325 -9.22 -1.85 3.28
C GLY A 325 -10.37 -1.03 2.66
N ALA A 326 -11.31 -1.72 2.00
CA ALA A 326 -12.49 -1.10 1.40
C ALA A 326 -13.49 -0.58 2.44
N GLY A 327 -14.23 0.47 2.05
CA GLY A 327 -15.32 1.05 2.84
C GLY A 327 -14.86 1.72 4.14
N LEU A 328 -13.59 2.07 4.29
CA LEU A 328 -13.07 2.74 5.49
C LEU A 328 -13.37 4.26 5.47
N PRO A 329 -13.38 4.94 6.63
CA PRO A 329 -13.36 6.41 6.67
C PRO A 329 -12.06 6.98 6.10
N ASN A 330 -12.07 8.22 5.63
CA ASN A 330 -10.87 8.91 5.14
C ASN A 330 -10.01 9.43 6.31
N ASN A 331 -9.18 8.56 6.89
CA ASN A 331 -8.29 8.86 8.02
C ASN A 331 -6.87 8.36 7.73
N GLN A 332 -5.87 8.97 8.38
CA GLN A 332 -4.49 8.50 8.35
C GLN A 332 -4.39 7.04 8.78
N GLY A 333 -3.63 6.23 8.04
CA GLY A 333 -3.49 4.78 8.27
C GLY A 333 -4.59 3.91 7.65
N ASN A 334 -5.72 4.49 7.19
CA ASN A 334 -6.71 3.74 6.41
C ASN A 334 -6.25 3.67 4.97
N THR A 335 -5.96 2.47 4.49
CA THR A 335 -5.33 2.26 3.20
C THR A 335 -6.13 1.31 2.36
N PHE A 336 -6.24 1.65 1.07
CA PHE A 336 -6.85 0.78 0.09
C PHE A 336 -5.82 0.24 -0.90
N VAL A 337 -5.93 -1.05 -1.19
CA VAL A 337 -5.18 -1.72 -2.25
C VAL A 337 -6.17 -2.57 -3.05
N SER A 338 -6.06 -2.56 -4.38
CA SER A 338 -6.71 -3.55 -5.24
C SER A 338 -5.69 -4.26 -6.11
N PHE A 339 -6.00 -5.48 -6.53
CA PHE A 339 -5.22 -6.25 -7.50
C PHE A 339 -6.18 -7.02 -8.41
N LYS A 340 -6.03 -6.93 -9.73
CA LYS A 340 -6.83 -7.67 -10.71
C LYS A 340 -5.95 -8.67 -11.45
N SER A 341 -6.36 -9.93 -11.50
CA SER A 341 -5.83 -10.94 -12.41
C SER A 341 -6.89 -12.05 -12.55
N GLY A 342 -7.69 -11.97 -13.61
CA GLY A 342 -8.88 -12.77 -13.80
C GLY A 342 -9.10 -13.21 -15.24
N LYS A 343 -10.04 -14.13 -15.43
CA LYS A 343 -10.47 -14.59 -16.75
C LYS A 343 -11.32 -13.52 -17.42
N LEU A 344 -11.20 -13.39 -18.75
CA LEU A 344 -12.05 -12.52 -19.56
C LEU A 344 -13.54 -12.84 -19.33
N GLY A 345 -14.37 -11.81 -19.14
CA GLY A 345 -15.80 -11.91 -18.79
C GLY A 345 -16.07 -12.40 -17.36
N GLY A 346 -15.03 -12.62 -16.56
CA GLY A 346 -15.11 -13.34 -15.29
C GLY A 346 -15.22 -14.86 -15.46
N ARG A 347 -14.81 -15.59 -14.41
CA ARG A 347 -14.65 -17.06 -14.43
C ARG A 347 -15.90 -17.81 -14.93
N ALA A 348 -17.10 -17.44 -14.47
CA ALA A 348 -18.35 -18.08 -14.85
C ALA A 348 -18.63 -17.95 -16.35
N VAL A 349 -18.53 -16.74 -16.91
CA VAL A 349 -18.74 -16.52 -18.35
C VAL A 349 -17.68 -17.25 -19.15
N PHE A 350 -16.40 -17.11 -18.75
CA PHE A 350 -15.30 -17.80 -19.40
C PHE A 350 -15.54 -19.31 -19.44
N ASP A 351 -15.80 -19.94 -18.30
CA ASP A 351 -16.00 -21.39 -18.21
C ASP A 351 -17.23 -21.82 -19.04
N ILE A 352 -18.34 -21.05 -19.02
CA ILE A 352 -19.52 -21.33 -19.86
C ILE A 352 -19.20 -21.26 -21.35
N VAL A 353 -18.41 -20.28 -21.79
CA VAL A 353 -18.04 -20.13 -23.20
C VAL A 353 -17.16 -21.31 -23.68
N HIS A 354 -16.24 -21.77 -22.83
CA HIS A 354 -15.27 -22.80 -23.20
C HIS A 354 -15.85 -24.22 -23.03
N ASP A 355 -16.55 -24.49 -21.94
CA ASP A 355 -17.14 -25.81 -21.64
C ASP A 355 -18.44 -26.05 -22.42
N LYS A 356 -19.10 -24.97 -22.89
CA LYS A 356 -20.37 -24.97 -23.62
C LYS A 356 -21.47 -25.82 -22.95
N PRO A 357 -21.76 -25.61 -21.65
CA PRO A 357 -22.74 -26.43 -20.92
C PRO A 357 -24.20 -26.18 -21.34
N TYR A 358 -24.48 -25.08 -22.07
CA TYR A 358 -25.83 -24.65 -22.41
C TYR A 358 -26.01 -24.51 -23.92
N SER A 359 -26.98 -25.23 -24.49
CA SER A 359 -27.26 -25.24 -25.93
C SER A 359 -27.77 -23.90 -26.50
N TRP A 360 -28.19 -22.98 -25.64
CA TRP A 360 -28.70 -21.66 -26.03
C TRP A 360 -27.64 -20.55 -25.91
N VAL A 361 -26.42 -20.89 -25.50
CA VAL A 361 -25.27 -19.98 -25.45
C VAL A 361 -24.33 -20.32 -26.61
N ASP A 362 -24.09 -19.37 -27.49
CA ASP A 362 -23.23 -19.51 -28.68
C ASP A 362 -21.83 -18.92 -28.43
N GLY A 363 -21.13 -19.44 -27.43
CA GLY A 363 -19.80 -18.97 -27.04
C GLY A 363 -19.73 -17.45 -26.84
N TRP A 364 -18.66 -16.82 -27.32
CA TRP A 364 -18.47 -15.37 -27.23
C TRP A 364 -19.49 -14.53 -28.02
N ASN A 365 -20.29 -15.12 -28.93
CA ASN A 365 -21.38 -14.39 -29.58
C ASN A 365 -22.54 -14.06 -28.63
N SER A 366 -22.61 -14.78 -27.50
CA SER A 366 -23.62 -14.60 -26.44
C SER A 366 -23.17 -13.69 -25.29
N PHE A 367 -21.97 -13.12 -25.36
CA PHE A 367 -21.42 -12.21 -24.35
C PHE A 367 -20.67 -11.05 -25.01
N ASN A 368 -20.31 -10.03 -24.22
CA ASN A 368 -19.61 -8.86 -24.73
C ASN A 368 -18.73 -8.23 -23.63
N PRO A 369 -17.47 -8.65 -23.51
CA PRO A 369 -16.50 -8.05 -22.59
C PRO A 369 -15.83 -6.79 -23.17
N GLY A 370 -16.48 -6.08 -24.10
CA GLY A 370 -15.89 -4.94 -24.81
C GLY A 370 -15.48 -3.76 -23.91
N HIS A 371 -16.09 -3.66 -22.74
CA HIS A 371 -15.81 -2.68 -21.70
C HIS A 371 -14.66 -3.06 -20.76
N GLU A 372 -14.20 -4.32 -20.78
CA GLU A 372 -13.01 -4.74 -20.05
C GLU A 372 -11.75 -4.09 -20.64
N HIS A 373 -10.71 -3.98 -19.80
CA HIS A 373 -9.42 -3.43 -20.16
C HIS A 373 -8.35 -4.53 -20.29
N PRO A 374 -7.29 -4.31 -21.07
CA PRO A 374 -6.08 -5.12 -21.03
C PRO A 374 -5.27 -4.79 -19.75
N ASP A 375 -5.79 -5.24 -18.60
CA ASP A 375 -5.39 -4.81 -17.24
C ASP A 375 -5.06 -6.00 -16.29
N GLN A 376 -4.77 -7.19 -16.82
CA GLN A 376 -4.41 -8.34 -15.98
C GLN A 376 -3.09 -8.10 -15.24
N ASN A 377 -3.02 -8.42 -13.95
CA ASN A 377 -1.99 -8.00 -12.99
C ASN A 377 -1.92 -6.47 -12.70
N SER A 378 -2.98 -5.70 -12.99
CA SER A 378 -3.07 -4.31 -12.53
C SER A 378 -3.30 -4.23 -11.02
N PHE A 379 -3.01 -3.06 -10.45
CA PHE A 379 -3.31 -2.76 -9.05
C PHE A 379 -3.56 -1.28 -8.85
N THR A 380 -4.22 -0.95 -7.73
CA THR A 380 -4.32 0.41 -7.22
C THR A 380 -3.77 0.49 -5.80
N PHE A 381 -3.30 1.67 -5.40
CA PHE A 381 -2.77 1.91 -4.07
C PHE A 381 -3.15 3.31 -3.59
N ALA A 382 -3.93 3.36 -2.52
CA ALA A 382 -4.36 4.59 -1.87
C ALA A 382 -3.99 4.61 -0.37
N PRO A 383 -2.70 4.83 -0.04
CA PRO A 383 -2.25 4.95 1.35
C PRO A 383 -2.88 6.15 2.05
N ASN A 384 -3.38 5.96 3.28
CA ASN A 384 -4.10 7.00 4.04
C ASN A 384 -5.36 7.55 3.34
N GLY A 385 -5.95 6.78 2.41
CA GLY A 385 -7.08 7.21 1.59
C GLY A 385 -6.70 8.13 0.42
N GLN A 386 -5.45 8.58 0.35
CA GLN A 386 -4.95 9.37 -0.77
C GLN A 386 -4.55 8.46 -1.92
N VAL A 387 -5.16 8.65 -3.08
CA VAL A 387 -4.86 7.86 -4.27
C VAL A 387 -3.46 8.19 -4.77
N PHE A 388 -2.56 7.20 -4.68
CA PHE A 388 -1.19 7.31 -5.16
C PHE A 388 -1.03 6.64 -6.52
N VAL A 389 -1.49 5.39 -6.65
CA VAL A 389 -1.61 4.67 -7.92
C VAL A 389 -3.08 4.41 -8.20
N SER A 390 -3.59 4.91 -9.32
CA SER A 390 -5.00 4.78 -9.73
C SER A 390 -5.15 3.95 -11.01
N GLU A 391 -6.33 3.40 -11.25
CA GLU A 391 -6.71 3.01 -12.62
C GLU A 391 -6.87 4.26 -13.50
N ALA A 392 -6.87 4.10 -14.83
CA ALA A 392 -7.07 5.20 -15.78
C ALA A 392 -8.55 5.51 -16.07
N LEU A 393 -9.48 4.66 -15.59
CA LEU A 393 -10.91 4.75 -15.83
C LEU A 393 -11.26 4.61 -17.34
N TYR A 394 -12.44 5.06 -17.77
CA TYR A 394 -12.90 4.96 -19.17
C TYR A 394 -11.87 5.50 -20.18
N GLY A 395 -11.49 4.67 -21.16
CA GLY A 395 -10.56 5.03 -22.23
C GLY A 395 -10.50 4.00 -23.36
N PRO A 396 -9.76 4.30 -24.45
CA PRO A 396 -9.34 3.29 -25.41
C PRO A 396 -8.59 2.14 -24.72
N LYS A 397 -8.71 0.94 -25.30
CA LYS A 397 -8.13 -0.28 -24.76
C LYS A 397 -6.66 -0.37 -25.17
N TYR A 398 -5.80 0.27 -24.39
CA TYR A 398 -4.35 0.17 -24.53
C TYR A 398 -3.74 -0.30 -23.22
N SER A 399 -2.86 -1.29 -23.28
CA SER A 399 -2.26 -1.86 -22.05
C SER A 399 -1.41 -0.84 -21.29
N TYR A 400 -0.75 0.08 -22.00
CA TYR A 400 0.06 1.14 -21.38
C TYR A 400 -0.77 2.20 -20.63
N LEU A 401 -2.11 2.12 -20.70
CA LEU A 401 -3.02 2.95 -19.92
C LEU A 401 -3.47 2.28 -18.62
N ASN A 402 -3.01 1.05 -18.36
CA ASN A 402 -3.28 0.32 -17.14
C ASN A 402 -1.97 0.10 -16.39
N ASN A 403 -2.07 -0.20 -15.09
CA ASN A 403 -0.89 -0.43 -14.25
C ASN A 403 -0.26 -1.82 -14.50
N VAL A 404 0.07 -2.17 -15.74
CA VAL A 404 0.55 -3.50 -16.19
C VAL A 404 1.94 -3.44 -16.84
N LEU A 405 2.41 -4.59 -17.34
CA LEU A 405 3.64 -4.70 -18.12
C LEU A 405 3.35 -4.73 -19.63
N VAL A 406 4.23 -4.12 -20.42
CA VAL A 406 4.28 -4.26 -21.89
C VAL A 406 5.68 -4.69 -22.34
N PHE A 407 5.79 -5.41 -23.45
CA PHE A 407 7.01 -6.10 -23.88
C PHE A 407 7.50 -5.62 -25.24
N SER A 408 8.81 -5.70 -25.47
CA SER A 408 9.44 -5.31 -26.72
C SER A 408 10.73 -6.10 -27.00
N PRO A 409 11.08 -6.32 -28.28
CA PRO A 409 10.20 -6.17 -29.44
C PRO A 409 9.17 -7.30 -29.47
N SER A 410 7.95 -7.00 -29.90
CA SER A 410 6.95 -8.04 -30.17
C SER A 410 6.68 -8.23 -31.67
N PRO A 411 6.62 -9.48 -32.18
CA PRO A 411 6.28 -9.77 -33.58
C PRO A 411 4.86 -9.35 -33.97
N THR A 412 3.95 -9.32 -33.01
CA THR A 412 2.51 -9.06 -33.22
C THR A 412 2.11 -7.62 -32.87
N SER A 413 3.07 -6.74 -32.61
CA SER A 413 2.81 -5.36 -32.20
C SER A 413 2.04 -4.58 -33.27
N GLN A 414 0.94 -3.94 -32.86
CA GLN A 414 0.04 -3.23 -33.77
C GLN A 414 0.14 -1.71 -33.62
N CYS A 415 -0.32 -1.15 -32.49
CA CYS A 415 -0.48 0.29 -32.30
C CYS A 415 0.66 1.00 -31.55
N ASN A 416 1.56 0.26 -30.87
CA ASN A 416 2.63 0.84 -30.06
C ASN A 416 4.03 0.35 -30.47
N LYS A 417 4.27 0.16 -31.78
CA LYS A 417 5.50 -0.47 -32.30
C LYS A 417 6.79 0.15 -31.74
N PRO A 418 7.78 -0.67 -31.31
CA PRO A 418 7.82 -2.14 -31.33
C PRO A 418 7.19 -2.84 -30.11
N TRP A 419 6.51 -2.10 -29.23
CA TRP A 419 5.92 -2.57 -27.98
C TRP A 419 4.54 -3.17 -28.18
N GLU A 420 4.22 -4.17 -27.38
CA GLU A 420 2.89 -4.78 -27.29
C GLU A 420 2.61 -5.17 -25.84
N GLY A 421 1.38 -4.94 -25.42
CA GLY A 421 0.86 -5.37 -24.13
C GLY A 421 0.01 -6.62 -24.25
N GLN A 422 -1.15 -6.59 -23.59
CA GLN A 422 -2.06 -7.72 -23.52
C GLN A 422 -2.98 -7.81 -24.76
N LEU A 423 -3.48 -9.01 -24.99
CA LEU A 423 -4.37 -9.37 -26.09
C LEU A 423 -5.64 -8.50 -26.11
N GLY A 424 -6.15 -8.23 -27.31
CA GLY A 424 -7.37 -7.44 -27.52
C GLY A 424 -7.22 -5.93 -27.45
N GLU A 425 -6.02 -5.40 -27.19
CA GLU A 425 -5.74 -3.96 -27.15
C GLU A 425 -5.83 -3.28 -28.55
N CYS A 426 -5.54 -1.98 -28.63
CA CYS A 426 -5.48 -1.14 -29.83
C CYS A 426 -6.81 -0.67 -30.46
N ALA A 427 -7.90 -0.64 -29.69
CA ALA A 427 -9.19 -0.14 -30.18
C ALA A 427 -10.00 0.58 -29.09
N LYS A 428 -11.14 1.17 -29.47
CA LYS A 428 -12.09 1.77 -28.50
C LYS A 428 -12.67 0.73 -27.55
N TRP A 429 -13.01 -0.44 -28.08
CA TRP A 429 -13.53 -1.60 -27.37
C TRP A 429 -12.49 -2.71 -27.40
N LEU A 430 -12.53 -3.61 -26.41
CA LEU A 430 -11.63 -4.76 -26.39
C LEU A 430 -11.94 -5.62 -27.63
N ARG A 431 -10.93 -6.14 -28.31
CA ARG A 431 -11.14 -6.96 -29.52
C ARG A 431 -11.24 -8.45 -29.19
N TRP A 432 -12.22 -8.81 -28.35
CA TRP A 432 -12.35 -10.17 -27.79
C TRP A 432 -12.64 -11.27 -28.81
N THR A 433 -13.10 -10.91 -30.01
CA THR A 433 -13.37 -11.86 -31.11
C THR A 433 -12.15 -12.17 -31.96
N GLU A 434 -11.01 -11.51 -31.73
CA GLU A 434 -9.75 -11.82 -32.42
C GLU A 434 -9.14 -13.13 -31.91
N GLU A 435 -8.25 -13.71 -32.70
CA GLU A 435 -7.54 -14.96 -32.38
C GLU A 435 -6.76 -14.82 -31.06
N GLU A 436 -6.72 -15.90 -30.26
CA GLU A 436 -6.17 -15.98 -28.89
C GLU A 436 -6.89 -15.11 -27.84
N VAL A 437 -7.53 -13.99 -28.21
CA VAL A 437 -8.10 -13.05 -27.22
C VAL A 437 -9.24 -13.67 -26.41
N GLY A 438 -10.07 -14.51 -27.05
CA GLY A 438 -11.15 -15.22 -26.36
C GLY A 438 -10.68 -16.19 -25.28
N ASP A 439 -9.42 -16.63 -25.33
CA ASP A 439 -8.78 -17.51 -24.35
C ASP A 439 -7.94 -16.71 -23.32
N ALA A 440 -7.92 -15.37 -23.42
CA ALA A 440 -7.10 -14.52 -22.57
C ALA A 440 -7.53 -14.60 -21.10
N ALA A 441 -6.55 -14.78 -20.22
CA ALA A 441 -6.79 -14.90 -18.79
C ALA A 441 -5.61 -14.42 -17.94
N GLY A 442 -5.94 -13.80 -16.82
CA GLY A 442 -5.11 -13.76 -15.62
C GLY A 442 -5.66 -14.68 -14.53
N GLU A 443 -4.87 -14.91 -13.50
CA GLU A 443 -5.30 -15.66 -12.32
C GLU A 443 -4.63 -15.15 -11.05
N VAL A 444 -5.43 -14.87 -10.02
CA VAL A 444 -4.94 -14.68 -8.65
C VAL A 444 -4.45 -16.03 -8.12
N ILE A 445 -3.15 -16.15 -7.91
CA ILE A 445 -2.49 -17.38 -7.44
C ILE A 445 -2.58 -17.52 -5.93
N ALA A 446 -2.40 -16.42 -5.21
CA ALA A 446 -2.46 -16.41 -3.76
C ALA A 446 -2.93 -15.05 -3.25
N ALA A 447 -3.70 -15.06 -2.17
CA ALA A 447 -4.15 -13.87 -1.46
C ALA A 447 -4.24 -14.19 0.03
N SER A 448 -3.53 -13.42 0.87
CA SER A 448 -3.58 -13.57 2.32
C SER A 448 -3.39 -12.23 3.01
N SER A 449 -3.97 -12.09 4.19
CA SER A 449 -3.76 -10.92 5.05
C SER A 449 -3.59 -11.36 6.49
N HIS A 450 -2.75 -10.64 7.22
CA HIS A 450 -2.55 -10.85 8.64
C HIS A 450 -2.25 -9.52 9.31
N ARG A 451 -3.21 -9.04 10.12
CA ARG A 451 -3.19 -7.68 10.69
C ARG A 451 -3.09 -6.65 9.56
N ASP A 452 -2.11 -5.76 9.60
CA ASP A 452 -1.91 -4.70 8.61
C ASP A 452 -1.07 -5.15 7.40
N LEU A 453 -0.66 -6.42 7.38
CA LEU A 453 0.10 -7.02 6.28
C LEU A 453 -0.86 -7.67 5.27
N MET A 454 -0.59 -7.48 4.00
CA MET A 454 -1.30 -8.13 2.91
C MET A 454 -0.31 -8.67 1.88
N PHE A 455 -0.58 -9.88 1.39
CA PHE A 455 0.12 -10.50 0.26
C PHE A 455 -0.91 -10.90 -0.79
N VAL A 456 -0.71 -10.49 -2.03
CA VAL A 456 -1.48 -11.00 -3.17
C VAL A 456 -0.55 -11.20 -4.36
N SER A 457 -0.81 -12.20 -5.18
CA SER A 457 -0.06 -12.44 -6.39
C SER A 457 -0.93 -12.99 -7.52
N GLY A 458 -0.52 -12.72 -8.75
CA GLY A 458 -1.20 -13.21 -9.94
C GLY A 458 -0.26 -13.56 -11.09
N GLU A 459 -0.73 -14.45 -11.95
CA GLU A 459 -0.08 -14.87 -13.19
C GLU A 459 -0.93 -14.38 -14.36
N SER A 460 -0.31 -13.73 -15.34
CA SER A 460 -1.03 -13.17 -16.49
C SER A 460 -0.40 -13.51 -17.84
N VAL A 461 0.49 -14.51 -17.91
CA VAL A 461 1.10 -14.94 -19.19
C VAL A 461 0.08 -15.21 -20.30
N ALA A 462 -1.08 -15.79 -19.96
CA ALA A 462 -2.16 -16.09 -20.92
C ALA A 462 -2.91 -14.83 -21.41
N ALA A 463 -2.66 -13.66 -20.83
CA ALA A 463 -3.15 -12.38 -21.34
C ALA A 463 -2.25 -11.78 -22.43
N TYR A 464 -1.09 -12.38 -22.73
CA TYR A 464 -0.14 -11.91 -23.74
C TYR A 464 -0.08 -12.87 -24.92
N SER A 465 0.24 -12.37 -26.11
CA SER A 465 0.34 -13.20 -27.30
C SER A 465 1.37 -14.31 -27.15
N SER A 466 1.00 -15.52 -27.57
CA SER A 466 1.89 -16.68 -27.60
C SER A 466 3.17 -16.44 -28.43
N ALA A 467 3.11 -15.53 -29.41
CA ALA A 467 4.23 -15.13 -30.26
C ALA A 467 5.40 -14.48 -29.49
N MET A 468 5.14 -13.90 -28.31
CA MET A 468 6.17 -13.36 -27.42
C MET A 468 6.99 -14.46 -26.72
N LYS A 469 6.48 -15.70 -26.69
CA LYS A 469 7.11 -16.85 -26.01
C LYS A 469 7.47 -16.58 -24.54
N LEU A 470 6.57 -15.90 -23.85
CA LEU A 470 6.63 -15.73 -22.39
C LEU A 470 6.22 -17.05 -21.72
N LYS A 471 6.80 -17.33 -20.56
CA LYS A 471 6.46 -18.49 -19.71
C LYS A 471 5.73 -18.08 -18.44
N SER A 472 6.09 -16.92 -17.90
CA SER A 472 5.47 -16.36 -16.71
C SER A 472 5.53 -14.84 -16.77
N VAL A 473 4.41 -14.20 -16.46
CA VAL A 473 4.29 -12.77 -16.18
C VAL A 473 3.60 -12.68 -14.82
N TYR A 474 4.41 -12.90 -13.78
CA TYR A 474 3.93 -13.02 -12.41
C TYR A 474 4.17 -11.72 -11.64
N ARG A 475 3.16 -11.23 -10.95
CA ARG A 475 3.26 -10.06 -10.08
C ARG A 475 2.85 -10.42 -8.66
N ALA A 476 3.61 -9.96 -7.67
CA ALA A 476 3.27 -10.04 -6.27
C ALA A 476 3.26 -8.65 -5.61
N LEU A 477 2.26 -8.41 -4.79
CA LEU A 477 2.12 -7.23 -3.94
C LEU A 477 2.28 -7.66 -2.48
N VAL A 478 3.15 -6.96 -1.75
CA VAL A 478 3.34 -7.13 -0.31
C VAL A 478 3.12 -5.79 0.36
N LEU A 479 1.96 -5.60 0.98
CA LEU A 479 1.71 -4.47 1.87
C LEU A 479 2.41 -4.77 3.19
N LEU A 480 3.54 -4.08 3.45
CA LEU A 480 4.38 -4.27 4.64
C LEU A 480 3.79 -3.57 5.88
N ASN A 481 3.07 -2.48 5.65
CA ASN A 481 2.27 -1.75 6.63
C ASN A 481 1.27 -0.88 5.85
N SER A 482 0.39 -0.16 6.55
CA SER A 482 -0.63 0.69 5.93
C SER A 482 -0.09 1.68 4.90
N GLN A 483 1.20 2.03 4.92
CA GLN A 483 1.75 3.03 4.01
C GLN A 483 2.88 2.53 3.13
N THR A 484 3.25 1.25 3.16
CA THR A 484 4.40 0.72 2.41
C THR A 484 3.98 -0.49 1.60
N LEU A 485 3.97 -0.35 0.28
CA LEU A 485 3.68 -1.41 -0.67
C LEU A 485 4.95 -1.78 -1.43
N LEU A 486 5.28 -3.08 -1.41
CA LEU A 486 6.28 -3.68 -2.26
C LEU A 486 5.57 -4.35 -3.44
N VAL A 487 5.98 -4.03 -4.67
CA VAL A 487 5.53 -4.71 -5.88
C VAL A 487 6.72 -5.45 -6.46
N VAL A 488 6.57 -6.73 -6.73
CA VAL A 488 7.60 -7.59 -7.29
C VAL A 488 7.08 -8.21 -8.57
N ASP A 489 7.74 -7.90 -9.68
CA ASP A 489 7.49 -8.55 -10.96
C ASP A 489 8.52 -9.65 -11.20
N HIS A 490 8.04 -10.79 -11.66
CA HIS A 490 8.81 -11.91 -12.14
C HIS A 490 8.37 -12.20 -13.57
N VAL A 491 9.30 -12.03 -14.51
CA VAL A 491 9.08 -12.34 -15.91
C VAL A 491 10.03 -13.46 -16.32
N GLU A 492 9.47 -14.55 -16.83
CA GLU A 492 10.22 -15.62 -17.47
C GLU A 492 9.87 -15.71 -18.96
N LYS A 493 10.88 -15.80 -19.81
CA LYS A 493 10.75 -16.02 -21.26
C LYS A 493 11.49 -17.27 -21.72
N GLN A 494 11.07 -17.83 -22.85
CA GLN A 494 11.80 -18.91 -23.53
C GLN A 494 13.14 -18.39 -24.08
N GLU A 495 14.13 -19.27 -24.26
CA GLU A 495 15.46 -18.90 -24.77
C GLU A 495 15.41 -18.24 -26.15
N ASN A 496 14.48 -18.67 -27.01
CA ASN A 496 14.26 -18.14 -28.35
C ASN A 496 13.14 -17.09 -28.42
N SER A 497 12.77 -16.47 -27.29
CA SER A 497 11.80 -15.38 -27.25
C SER A 497 12.35 -14.13 -27.95
N PRO A 498 11.55 -13.44 -28.77
CA PRO A 498 11.95 -12.18 -29.42
C PRO A 498 12.09 -11.02 -28.45
N VAL A 499 11.47 -11.11 -27.27
CA VAL A 499 11.41 -10.03 -26.28
C VAL A 499 12.77 -9.84 -25.61
N ASN A 500 13.23 -8.59 -25.52
CA ASN A 500 14.48 -8.19 -24.88
C ASN A 500 14.31 -7.10 -23.81
N SER A 501 13.10 -6.57 -23.63
CA SER A 501 12.80 -5.54 -22.66
C SER A 501 11.32 -5.56 -22.28
N PHE A 502 11.02 -5.06 -21.09
CA PHE A 502 9.66 -4.80 -20.65
C PHE A 502 9.56 -3.43 -19.99
N SER A 503 8.38 -2.84 -20.03
CA SER A 503 8.08 -1.57 -19.37
C SER A 503 6.91 -1.71 -18.43
N ALA A 504 7.02 -1.11 -17.25
CA ALA A 504 5.95 -1.02 -16.27
C ALA A 504 5.33 0.38 -16.24
N PHE A 505 4.01 0.43 -16.05
CA PHE A 505 3.23 1.67 -16.00
C PHE A 505 2.60 1.87 -14.63
N PHE A 506 2.64 3.10 -14.10
CA PHE A 506 1.96 3.48 -12.86
C PHE A 506 1.25 4.82 -13.03
N HIS A 507 -0.08 4.81 -12.94
CA HIS A 507 -0.95 5.94 -13.26
C HIS A 507 -1.37 6.73 -12.03
N ASN A 508 -1.60 8.02 -12.24
CA ASN A 508 -2.38 8.89 -11.37
C ASN A 508 -3.31 9.76 -12.24
N LEU A 509 -4.53 9.99 -11.77
CA LEU A 509 -5.56 10.77 -12.45
C LEU A 509 -5.85 12.12 -11.82
N ASP A 510 -5.39 12.35 -10.60
CA ASP A 510 -5.68 13.55 -9.85
C ASP A 510 -4.71 14.63 -10.34
N ILE A 511 -5.21 15.52 -11.22
CA ILE A 511 -4.42 16.56 -11.91
C ILE A 511 -3.65 17.46 -10.92
N ASP A 512 -4.20 17.63 -9.72
CA ASP A 512 -3.60 18.41 -8.65
C ASP A 512 -2.35 17.75 -8.04
N PHE A 513 -2.16 16.45 -8.25
CA PHE A 513 -1.14 15.62 -7.61
C PHE A 513 -0.30 14.87 -8.65
N LYS A 514 0.61 15.61 -9.30
CA LYS A 514 1.47 15.08 -10.36
C LYS A 514 2.71 14.37 -9.82
N TYR A 515 3.15 13.35 -10.54
CA TYR A 515 4.47 12.76 -10.41
C TYR A 515 5.58 13.70 -10.87
N VAL A 516 6.62 13.79 -10.05
CA VAL A 516 7.90 14.43 -10.35
C VAL A 516 9.04 13.43 -10.19
N PRO A 517 10.14 13.55 -10.96
CA PRO A 517 11.30 12.68 -10.81
C PRO A 517 11.86 12.76 -9.39
N PHE A 518 12.17 11.60 -8.82
CA PHE A 518 12.73 11.47 -7.48
C PHE A 518 13.93 10.52 -7.50
N LYS A 519 14.93 10.77 -6.67
CA LYS A 519 16.09 9.88 -6.51
C LYS A 519 16.29 9.55 -5.05
N LEU A 520 16.19 8.28 -4.71
CA LEU A 520 16.44 7.81 -3.36
C LEU A 520 17.92 7.51 -3.17
N MET A 521 18.54 8.16 -2.18
CA MET A 521 19.95 7.97 -1.80
C MET A 521 20.93 8.18 -2.98
N ASP A 522 20.57 9.05 -3.92
CA ASP A 522 21.27 9.30 -5.19
C ASP A 522 21.51 8.08 -6.10
N LYS A 523 20.98 6.92 -5.70
CA LYS A 523 21.23 5.61 -6.32
C LYS A 523 20.02 5.10 -7.09
N TYR A 524 18.85 5.12 -6.47
CA TYR A 524 17.65 4.54 -7.06
C TYR A 524 16.78 5.63 -7.67
N ASN A 525 16.50 5.51 -8.96
CA ASN A 525 15.53 6.36 -9.64
C ASN A 525 14.11 6.02 -9.16
N GLY A 526 13.27 7.03 -9.20
CA GLY A 526 11.94 6.99 -8.63
C GLY A 526 11.08 8.15 -9.10
N ALA A 527 9.88 8.23 -8.53
CA ALA A 527 8.96 9.34 -8.69
C ALA A 527 8.35 9.71 -7.33
N MET A 528 7.93 10.96 -7.21
CA MET A 528 7.27 11.49 -6.02
C MET A 528 6.00 12.23 -6.43
N MET A 529 4.97 12.16 -5.60
CA MET A 529 3.72 12.92 -5.72
C MET A 529 3.56 13.77 -4.46
N ASP A 530 3.36 15.07 -4.66
CA ASP A 530 3.25 16.05 -3.57
C ASP A 530 1.78 16.40 -3.30
N VAL A 531 1.35 16.26 -2.05
CA VAL A 531 -0.01 16.58 -1.60
C VAL A 531 0.07 17.47 -0.37
N TRP A 532 -0.01 18.80 -0.53
CA TRP A 532 -0.02 19.78 0.57
C TRP A 532 0.99 19.47 1.70
N ASP A 533 2.27 19.32 1.34
CA ASP A 533 3.42 18.96 2.21
C ASP A 533 3.57 17.47 2.60
N ALA A 534 2.69 16.58 2.11
CA ALA A 534 2.84 15.13 2.21
C ALA A 534 3.46 14.55 0.92
N HIS A 535 4.65 13.96 1.03
CA HIS A 535 5.36 13.33 -0.09
C HIS A 535 5.07 11.83 -0.17
N TYR A 536 4.39 11.40 -1.22
CA TYR A 536 4.24 9.99 -1.58
C TYR A 536 5.35 9.63 -2.57
N LYS A 537 6.10 8.57 -2.31
CA LYS A 537 7.33 8.27 -3.06
C LYS A 537 7.31 6.84 -3.56
N MET A 538 7.86 6.66 -4.75
CA MET A 538 8.16 5.34 -5.28
C MET A 538 9.55 5.30 -5.89
N PHE A 539 10.19 4.15 -5.82
CA PHE A 539 11.49 3.89 -6.44
C PHE A 539 11.58 2.42 -6.84
N TRP A 540 12.51 2.10 -7.74
CA TRP A 540 12.58 0.76 -8.34
C TRP A 540 14.00 0.31 -8.63
N PHE A 541 14.19 -1.00 -8.72
CA PHE A 541 15.44 -1.62 -9.15
C PHE A 541 15.19 -3.07 -9.58
N ASP A 542 16.07 -3.60 -10.42
CA ASP A 542 16.09 -5.02 -10.77
C ASP A 542 16.92 -5.86 -9.79
N ASN A 543 16.91 -7.17 -9.98
CA ASN A 543 17.70 -8.12 -9.18
C ASN A 543 19.22 -7.97 -9.30
N GLU A 544 19.72 -7.21 -10.29
CA GLU A 544 21.14 -6.83 -10.42
C GLU A 544 21.42 -5.47 -9.73
N GLY A 545 20.40 -4.82 -9.18
CA GLY A 545 20.47 -3.51 -8.53
C GLY A 545 20.44 -2.33 -9.49
N ALA A 546 20.18 -2.56 -10.78
CA ALA A 546 20.05 -1.48 -11.76
C ALA A 546 18.69 -0.79 -11.61
N SER A 547 18.71 0.54 -11.69
CA SER A 547 17.54 1.38 -11.54
C SER A 547 17.47 2.33 -12.74
N PRO A 548 16.73 2.02 -13.80
CA PRO A 548 16.64 2.85 -14.99
C PRO A 548 15.89 4.16 -14.70
N VAL A 549 16.19 5.22 -15.45
CA VAL A 549 15.44 6.48 -15.37
C VAL A 549 14.09 6.27 -16.08
N ALA A 550 12.99 6.57 -15.39
CA ALA A 550 11.66 6.49 -15.97
C ALA A 550 11.32 7.72 -16.80
N ARG A 551 10.37 7.55 -17.73
CA ARG A 551 9.69 8.65 -18.41
C ARG A 551 8.39 8.94 -17.68
N ILE A 552 8.17 10.19 -17.30
CA ILE A 552 6.87 10.65 -16.79
C ILE A 552 6.13 11.26 -17.98
N GLN A 553 4.96 10.71 -18.30
CA GLN A 553 4.20 11.05 -19.50
C GLN A 553 2.77 11.40 -19.11
N GLU A 554 2.12 12.22 -19.93
CA GLU A 554 0.72 12.57 -19.79
C GLU A 554 -0.05 12.09 -21.01
N ALA A 555 -1.28 11.63 -20.81
CA ALA A 555 -2.20 11.31 -21.89
C ALA A 555 -3.55 11.99 -21.62
N GLU A 556 -4.11 12.58 -22.67
CA GLU A 556 -5.48 13.08 -22.69
C GLU A 556 -6.32 12.21 -23.62
N GLN A 557 -7.45 11.72 -23.13
CA GLN A 557 -8.33 10.81 -23.85
C GLN A 557 -9.75 11.34 -23.87
N VAL A 558 -10.43 11.09 -24.98
CA VAL A 558 -11.87 11.32 -25.06
C VAL A 558 -12.56 10.14 -24.39
N ALA A 559 -13.22 10.41 -23.26
CA ALA A 559 -14.01 9.43 -22.52
C ALA A 559 -15.45 9.93 -22.44
N GLU A 560 -16.39 9.18 -23.01
CA GLU A 560 -17.79 9.61 -23.16
C GLU A 560 -17.88 10.98 -23.87
N PHE A 561 -18.22 12.05 -23.11
CA PHE A 561 -18.37 13.44 -23.56
C PHE A 561 -17.40 14.40 -22.85
N LYS A 562 -16.42 13.88 -22.10
CA LYS A 562 -15.42 14.66 -21.37
C LYS A 562 -14.02 14.22 -21.77
N LYS A 563 -13.09 15.18 -21.75
CA LYS A 563 -11.68 14.85 -21.82
C LYS A 563 -11.23 14.36 -20.44
N ARG A 564 -10.50 13.24 -20.42
CA ARG A 564 -9.86 12.71 -19.22
C ARG A 564 -8.37 12.77 -19.38
N TRP A 565 -7.71 13.17 -18.32
CA TRP A 565 -6.26 13.29 -18.27
C TRP A 565 -5.73 12.25 -17.30
N THR A 566 -4.61 11.63 -17.65
CA THR A 566 -3.83 10.77 -16.76
C THR A 566 -2.36 11.12 -16.93
N GLN A 567 -1.61 11.06 -15.84
CA GLN A 567 -0.16 11.04 -15.87
C GLN A 567 0.32 9.69 -15.37
N PHE A 568 1.35 9.18 -16.02
CA PHE A 568 1.92 7.90 -15.66
C PHE A 568 3.42 7.87 -15.77
N ILE A 569 3.99 7.00 -14.96
CA ILE A 569 5.39 6.64 -14.98
C ILE A 569 5.54 5.46 -15.93
N ASN A 570 6.50 5.56 -16.85
CA ASN A 570 6.88 4.50 -17.77
C ASN A 570 8.35 4.13 -17.51
N VAL A 571 8.57 2.96 -16.91
CA VAL A 571 9.90 2.49 -16.51
C VAL A 571 10.28 1.21 -17.24
N THR A 572 11.33 1.30 -18.06
CA THR A 572 11.78 0.21 -18.95
C THR A 572 12.99 -0.52 -18.38
N PHE A 573 12.93 -1.84 -18.32
CA PHE A 573 14.02 -2.72 -17.92
C PHE A 573 14.48 -3.63 -19.07
N PRO A 574 15.81 -3.80 -19.26
CA PRO A 574 16.33 -4.77 -20.21
C PRO A 574 16.25 -6.20 -19.64
N MET A 575 15.86 -7.16 -20.49
CA MET A 575 15.84 -8.59 -20.17
C MET A 575 17.09 -9.27 -20.71
N ARG A 576 18.17 -9.27 -19.92
CA ARG A 576 19.46 -9.88 -20.29
C ARG A 576 19.42 -11.42 -20.25
N ASN A 577 18.66 -11.97 -19.32
CA ASN A 577 18.53 -13.41 -19.09
C ASN A 577 17.10 -13.88 -19.41
N THR A 578 16.87 -15.19 -19.32
CA THR A 578 15.52 -15.79 -19.45
C THR A 578 14.59 -15.38 -18.31
N VAL A 579 15.15 -15.03 -17.15
CA VAL A 579 14.40 -14.57 -15.97
C VAL A 579 14.81 -13.14 -15.66
N SER A 580 13.83 -12.28 -15.44
CA SER A 580 14.03 -10.91 -14.96
C SER A 580 13.11 -10.66 -13.76
N ARG A 581 13.65 -10.02 -12.73
CA ARG A 581 12.88 -9.68 -11.53
C ARG A 581 13.09 -8.21 -11.18
N THR A 582 12.00 -7.49 -11.02
CA THR A 582 12.02 -6.08 -10.66
C THR A 582 11.21 -5.84 -9.41
N VAL A 583 11.67 -4.87 -8.64
CA VAL A 583 11.05 -4.47 -7.38
C VAL A 583 10.72 -2.99 -7.47
N TYR A 584 9.49 -2.65 -7.08
CA TYR A 584 9.01 -1.29 -6.92
C TYR A 584 8.60 -1.13 -5.45
N VAL A 585 9.11 -0.10 -4.79
CA VAL A 585 8.76 0.24 -3.42
C VAL A 585 7.99 1.53 -3.45
N MET A 586 6.77 1.51 -2.92
CA MET A 586 5.86 2.65 -2.86
C MET A 586 5.57 2.95 -1.40
N HIS A 587 5.76 4.20 -0.97
CA HIS A 587 5.49 4.55 0.41
C HIS A 587 4.87 5.93 0.61
N GLY A 588 4.01 6.01 1.63
CA GLY A 588 3.39 7.25 2.09
C GLY A 588 4.36 8.17 2.85
N PRO A 589 3.90 9.38 3.19
CA PRO A 589 4.71 10.47 3.75
C PRO A 589 5.23 10.18 5.16
N TYR A 590 4.55 9.33 5.93
CA TYR A 590 4.89 9.05 7.32
C TYR A 590 5.82 7.85 7.50
N VAL A 591 6.28 7.26 6.39
CA VAL A 591 7.25 6.16 6.39
C VAL A 591 8.63 6.75 6.12
N LYS A 592 9.52 6.70 7.10
CA LYS A 592 10.93 7.09 6.90
C LYS A 592 11.84 5.86 6.98
N VAL A 593 12.51 5.55 5.87
CA VAL A 593 13.22 4.28 5.61
C VAL A 593 14.62 4.18 6.28
N SER A 594 14.90 4.89 7.38
CA SER A 594 16.27 4.98 7.95
C SER A 594 16.40 4.37 9.34
N ASN A 595 17.37 3.45 9.49
CA ASN A 595 17.78 2.84 10.77
C ASN A 595 19.18 3.34 11.17
N PHE A 596 19.53 3.31 12.46
CA PHE A 596 20.72 4.01 12.96
C PHE A 596 21.51 3.22 14.03
N VAL A 597 22.85 3.40 14.04
CA VAL A 597 23.79 2.79 14.98
C VAL A 597 24.68 3.85 15.66
N ILE A 598 24.79 3.81 16.99
CA ILE A 598 25.79 4.56 17.78
C ILE A 598 26.98 3.64 18.03
N THR A 599 28.20 4.10 17.76
CA THR A 599 29.44 3.39 18.09
C THR A 599 30.42 4.29 18.85
N THR A 600 31.05 3.79 19.91
CA THR A 600 32.02 4.55 20.74
C THR A 600 33.04 3.64 21.42
N LEU A 601 34.11 4.23 21.97
CA LEU A 601 34.89 3.54 23.01
C LEU A 601 34.08 3.43 24.32
N PRO A 602 34.35 2.43 25.19
CA PRO A 602 33.69 2.33 26.49
C PRO A 602 34.06 3.55 27.35
N GLY A 603 33.09 4.16 28.03
CA GLY A 603 33.32 5.37 28.84
C GLY A 603 33.55 6.65 28.02
N SER A 604 33.23 6.66 26.72
CA SER A 604 33.19 7.87 25.89
C SER A 604 31.96 8.76 26.18
N GLY A 605 31.03 8.32 27.03
CA GLY A 605 29.83 9.07 27.41
C GLY A 605 28.69 8.99 26.39
N SER A 606 28.61 7.92 25.59
CA SER A 606 27.58 7.73 24.58
C SER A 606 26.19 7.51 25.13
N GLU A 607 26.15 7.06 26.38
CA GLU A 607 24.96 6.80 27.17
C GLU A 607 24.11 8.06 27.34
N ILE A 608 24.72 9.26 27.29
CA ILE A 608 23.99 10.53 27.37
C ILE A 608 23.04 10.72 26.18
N LEU A 609 23.35 10.15 25.01
CA LEU A 609 22.48 10.24 23.84
C LEU A 609 21.16 9.49 24.03
N LYS A 610 21.03 8.64 25.06
CA LYS A 610 19.75 8.03 25.43
C LYS A 610 18.65 9.08 25.56
N HIS A 611 18.96 10.27 26.10
CA HIS A 611 17.97 11.34 26.31
C HIS A 611 17.38 11.90 25.01
N LEU A 612 18.08 11.75 23.88
CA LEU A 612 17.56 12.16 22.57
C LEU A 612 16.56 11.17 21.96
N PHE A 613 16.56 9.93 22.44
CA PHE A 613 15.95 8.81 21.72
C PHE A 613 15.00 7.95 22.57
N TYR A 614 15.15 7.98 23.89
CA TYR A 614 14.35 7.18 24.82
C TYR A 614 12.97 7.82 25.03
N ASN A 615 11.95 6.98 25.18
CA ASN A 615 10.56 7.42 25.34
C ASN A 615 10.08 8.36 24.20
N SER A 616 10.40 7.99 22.96
CA SER A 616 10.04 8.72 21.75
C SER A 616 9.12 7.88 20.88
N SER A 617 8.09 8.50 20.27
CA SER A 617 7.28 7.84 19.24
C SER A 617 8.03 7.60 17.94
N ASP A 618 9.12 8.34 17.71
CA ASP A 618 9.90 8.29 16.47
C ASP A 618 11.03 7.25 16.51
N PHE A 619 11.42 6.80 17.72
CA PHE A 619 12.60 5.96 17.93
C PHE A 619 12.36 4.81 18.90
N VAL A 620 13.01 3.68 18.63
CA VAL A 620 13.14 2.54 19.53
C VAL A 620 14.60 2.42 19.94
N TYR A 621 14.92 2.82 21.17
CA TYR A 621 16.29 2.81 21.68
C TYR A 621 16.67 1.44 22.25
N ILE A 622 17.46 0.69 21.47
CA ILE A 622 17.92 -0.66 21.77
C ILE A 622 19.37 -0.61 22.23
N ARG A 623 19.63 -1.11 23.43
CA ARG A 623 20.97 -1.21 24.01
C ARG A 623 21.51 -2.62 23.81
N VAL A 624 22.76 -2.74 23.34
CA VAL A 624 23.44 -4.04 23.17
C VAL A 624 24.87 -3.94 23.70
N PRO A 625 25.37 -4.94 24.46
CA PRO A 625 24.66 -6.16 24.88
C PRO A 625 23.77 -5.95 26.12
N THR A 626 22.76 -6.80 26.27
CA THR A 626 21.98 -7.07 27.49
C THR A 626 21.89 -8.57 27.68
N GLU A 627 21.42 -9.05 28.83
CA GLU A 627 21.34 -10.49 29.08
C GLU A 627 20.45 -11.26 28.09
N HIS A 628 19.35 -10.64 27.65
CA HIS A 628 18.39 -11.25 26.72
C HIS A 628 18.61 -10.85 25.26
N LEU A 629 19.32 -9.75 25.02
CA LEU A 629 19.66 -9.25 23.70
C LEU A 629 21.17 -9.05 23.64
N ASP A 630 21.87 -10.13 23.29
CA ASP A 630 23.31 -10.17 23.08
C ASP A 630 23.64 -10.50 21.61
N ILE A 631 24.85 -10.16 21.19
CA ILE A 631 25.37 -10.54 19.88
C ILE A 631 25.59 -12.07 19.89
N PRO A 632 25.13 -12.81 18.87
CA PRO A 632 25.26 -14.27 18.85
C PRO A 632 26.70 -14.73 19.06
N GLU A 633 26.89 -15.76 19.90
CA GLU A 633 28.17 -16.44 20.01
C GLU A 633 28.55 -17.01 18.62
N THR A 634 29.64 -16.51 18.06
CA THR A 634 30.17 -16.96 16.76
C THR A 634 31.40 -17.82 16.97
N GLU A 635 32.04 -18.26 15.88
CA GLU A 635 33.38 -18.86 15.94
C GLU A 635 34.46 -17.93 16.54
N PHE A 636 34.12 -16.67 16.86
CA PHE A 636 35.01 -15.61 17.33
C PHE A 636 34.61 -15.14 18.74
N GLU A 637 35.55 -15.18 19.69
CA GLU A 637 35.44 -14.45 20.97
C GLU A 637 36.01 -13.04 20.74
N PHE A 638 35.16 -12.03 20.50
CA PHE A 638 35.62 -10.63 20.50
C PHE A 638 35.59 -10.04 21.90
N ASP A 639 36.66 -9.36 22.22
CA ASP A 639 36.74 -8.58 23.44
C ASP A 639 35.84 -7.33 23.33
N SER A 640 34.90 -7.17 24.25
CA SER A 640 33.99 -6.00 24.30
C SER A 640 34.70 -4.65 24.52
N LEU A 641 36.00 -4.70 24.82
CA LEU A 641 36.76 -3.55 25.26
C LEU A 641 37.93 -3.21 24.34
N VAL A 642 38.69 -4.21 23.85
CA VAL A 642 39.97 -3.98 23.14
C VAL A 642 40.20 -4.90 21.93
N ASP A 643 39.19 -5.10 21.10
CA ASP A 643 39.35 -5.83 19.84
C ASP A 643 39.89 -4.93 18.69
N ALA A 644 40.99 -5.38 18.08
CA ALA A 644 41.72 -4.70 16.99
C ALA A 644 41.27 -5.12 15.58
N CYS A 645 40.29 -6.03 15.45
CA CYS A 645 39.81 -6.51 14.17
C CYS A 645 38.90 -5.50 13.45
N VAL A 646 39.29 -5.16 12.23
CA VAL A 646 38.49 -4.38 11.28
C VAL A 646 37.63 -5.32 10.45
N TRP A 647 36.37 -4.96 10.23
CA TRP A 647 35.52 -5.65 9.25
C TRP A 647 35.21 -4.72 8.10
N THR A 648 35.53 -5.17 6.89
CA THR A 648 35.43 -4.38 5.67
C THR A 648 34.12 -4.64 4.93
N LYS A 649 33.78 -3.77 3.96
CA LYS A 649 32.67 -4.02 3.01
C LYS A 649 32.89 -5.33 2.24
N SER A 650 34.14 -5.62 1.87
CA SER A 650 34.52 -6.86 1.20
C SER A 650 34.19 -8.09 2.06
N ASP A 651 34.43 -8.05 3.37
CA ASP A 651 34.08 -9.16 4.27
C ASP A 651 32.57 -9.45 4.27
N ALA A 652 31.73 -8.41 4.17
CA ALA A 652 30.28 -8.58 4.05
C ALA A 652 29.90 -9.26 2.73
N HIS A 653 30.42 -8.77 1.60
CA HIS A 653 30.14 -9.33 0.26
C HIS A 653 30.59 -10.79 0.11
N HIS A 654 31.72 -11.16 0.68
CA HIS A 654 32.22 -12.54 0.66
C HIS A 654 31.50 -13.45 1.67
N GLY A 655 30.45 -12.96 2.34
CA GLY A 655 29.64 -13.74 3.26
C GLY A 655 30.38 -14.16 4.53
N ARG A 656 31.36 -13.38 4.99
CA ARG A 656 31.97 -13.61 6.32
C ARG A 656 31.03 -13.11 7.42
N PHE A 657 31.03 -13.80 8.56
CA PHE A 657 30.19 -13.47 9.73
C PHE A 657 28.66 -13.55 9.48
N LYS A 658 28.19 -14.51 8.67
CA LYS A 658 26.77 -14.64 8.26
C LYS A 658 25.75 -14.60 9.40
N VAL A 659 26.07 -15.22 10.55
CA VAL A 659 25.18 -15.22 11.72
C VAL A 659 24.98 -13.80 12.25
N ILE A 660 26.06 -13.00 12.31
CA ILE A 660 26.00 -11.59 12.73
C ILE A 660 25.32 -10.73 11.67
N GLN A 661 25.55 -11.01 10.38
CA GLN A 661 24.81 -10.34 9.31
C GLN A 661 23.29 -10.55 9.46
N GLY A 662 22.87 -11.81 9.58
CA GLY A 662 21.46 -12.17 9.78
C GLY A 662 20.88 -11.59 11.07
N TRP A 663 21.67 -11.48 12.13
CA TRP A 663 21.24 -10.84 13.38
C TRP A 663 20.98 -9.34 13.21
N PHE A 664 21.91 -8.59 12.60
CA PHE A 664 21.69 -7.16 12.30
C PHE A 664 20.49 -6.96 11.37
N GLN A 665 20.37 -7.77 10.32
CA GLN A 665 19.24 -7.72 9.40
C GLN A 665 17.93 -8.00 10.13
N SER A 666 17.86 -9.05 10.95
CA SER A 666 16.66 -9.40 11.70
C SER A 666 16.24 -8.29 12.67
N LEU A 667 17.20 -7.73 13.41
CA LEU A 667 16.94 -6.68 14.41
C LEU A 667 16.44 -5.37 13.76
N VAL A 668 16.92 -5.07 12.56
CA VAL A 668 16.72 -3.77 11.91
C VAL A 668 15.57 -3.79 10.88
N TYR A 669 15.35 -4.92 10.20
CA TYR A 669 14.24 -5.07 9.24
C TYR A 669 12.93 -5.53 9.88
N ASN A 670 12.97 -6.34 10.96
CA ASN A 670 11.78 -6.78 11.66
C ASN A 670 12.02 -6.84 13.17
N THR A 671 12.22 -5.67 13.77
CA THR A 671 12.48 -5.48 15.20
C THR A 671 11.44 -6.14 16.08
N ASN A 672 10.16 -6.08 15.69
CA ASN A 672 9.07 -6.68 16.46
C ASN A 672 9.24 -8.20 16.54
N LEU A 673 9.42 -8.86 15.40
CA LEU A 673 9.64 -10.31 15.34
C LEU A 673 10.95 -10.70 16.05
N HIS A 674 12.01 -9.92 15.86
CA HIS A 674 13.29 -10.14 16.52
C HIS A 674 13.14 -10.13 18.04
N LEU A 675 12.47 -9.10 18.58
CA LEU A 675 12.23 -8.97 20.02
C LEU A 675 11.26 -10.03 20.55
N GLN A 676 10.28 -10.49 19.75
CA GLN A 676 9.36 -11.57 20.13
C GLN A 676 10.07 -12.93 20.25
N ASN A 677 11.06 -13.18 19.41
CA ASN A 677 11.82 -14.44 19.41
C ASN A 677 12.78 -14.58 20.61
N ILE A 678 13.02 -13.49 21.36
CA ILE A 678 13.84 -13.52 22.57
C ILE A 678 13.08 -14.25 23.69
N GLN A 679 13.62 -15.37 24.17
CA GLN A 679 13.00 -16.10 25.27
C GLN A 679 13.23 -15.36 26.60
N LEU A 680 12.15 -14.87 27.20
CA LEU A 680 12.16 -14.34 28.56
C LEU A 680 11.87 -15.52 29.49
N GLN A 681 12.88 -16.02 30.21
CA GLN A 681 12.64 -17.10 31.18
C GLN A 681 11.70 -16.58 32.27
N GLU A 682 10.49 -17.13 32.36
CA GLU A 682 9.62 -16.92 33.51
C GLU A 682 10.15 -17.73 34.69
N SER A 683 10.57 -17.02 35.73
CA SER A 683 10.96 -17.60 37.01
C SER A 683 9.72 -18.04 37.82
N SER A 684 8.82 -18.82 37.21
CA SER A 684 7.85 -19.61 37.97
C SER A 684 7.41 -20.85 37.19
N ARG A 685 7.91 -22.01 37.64
CA ARG A 685 7.48 -23.42 37.41
C ARG A 685 8.67 -24.34 37.12
N LEU A 686 9.53 -24.52 38.12
CA LEU A 686 10.32 -25.74 38.27
C LEU A 686 9.68 -26.58 39.38
N LYS A 687 8.65 -27.35 39.01
CA LYS A 687 8.24 -28.62 39.64
C LYS A 687 7.30 -29.35 38.68
N GLN A 688 7.63 -30.62 38.41
CA GLN A 688 7.02 -31.60 37.49
C GLN A 688 7.36 -31.31 36.00
N THR A 689 7.97 -32.22 35.22
CA THR A 689 7.70 -33.67 35.11
C THR A 689 8.90 -34.44 34.53
N GLN A 690 9.20 -35.60 35.14
CA GLN A 690 9.76 -36.89 34.66
C GLN A 690 10.61 -36.94 33.36
N ARG A 691 11.89 -37.34 33.46
CA ARG A 691 12.44 -38.69 33.19
C ARG A 691 12.11 -39.26 31.79
N THR A 692 13.12 -39.32 30.91
CA THR A 692 13.74 -40.56 30.36
C THR A 692 14.79 -40.21 29.29
N GLY A 693 15.89 -40.97 29.22
CA GLY A 693 16.73 -41.08 28.01
C GLY A 693 18.14 -40.50 28.14
N ALA A 694 19.10 -41.34 28.54
CA ALA A 694 20.52 -41.04 28.57
C ALA A 694 21.17 -41.11 27.19
N SER A 695 22.13 -40.23 26.91
CA SER A 695 23.37 -40.61 26.23
C SER A 695 24.49 -39.65 26.63
N LYS A 696 25.59 -40.24 27.10
CA LYS A 696 26.83 -39.60 27.54
C LYS A 696 27.71 -39.34 26.31
N ASP A 697 28.22 -38.12 26.17
CA ASP A 697 29.67 -37.88 26.16
C ASP A 697 30.00 -36.40 25.95
N ARG A 698 30.59 -35.77 26.97
CA ARG A 698 31.67 -34.78 26.81
C ARG A 698 32.33 -34.50 28.16
N ARG A 699 33.66 -34.68 28.16
CA ARG A 699 34.55 -34.64 29.32
C ARG A 699 34.57 -33.27 30.01
N LYS A 700 34.51 -33.32 31.34
CA LYS A 700 34.72 -32.24 32.32
C LYS A 700 36.09 -31.55 32.15
N ARG A 701 36.11 -30.22 32.31
CA ARG A 701 37.24 -29.49 32.89
C ARG A 701 36.77 -28.78 34.17
N MET A 702 37.35 -29.19 35.30
CA MET A 702 37.03 -28.70 36.65
C MET A 702 37.46 -27.23 36.82
N ARG A 703 36.58 -26.38 37.36
CA ARG A 703 36.97 -25.15 38.07
C ARG A 703 36.62 -25.31 39.56
N ARG A 704 37.64 -25.07 40.39
CA ARG A 704 37.65 -25.15 41.85
C ARG A 704 36.57 -24.25 42.46
N LYS A 705 35.91 -24.77 43.50
CA LYS A 705 34.98 -24.07 44.40
C LYS A 705 35.75 -23.09 45.31
N GLU A 706 35.21 -21.87 45.44
CA GLU A 706 35.31 -21.02 46.64
C GLU A 706 33.91 -20.50 47.00
N PRO A 707 33.65 -20.07 48.26
CA PRO A 707 32.36 -20.27 48.92
C PRO A 707 31.25 -19.31 48.47
N ILE A 708 30.05 -19.88 48.34
CA ILE A 708 28.79 -19.22 47.96
C ILE A 708 28.07 -18.77 49.23
N ALA A 709 28.11 -17.48 49.54
CA ALA A 709 27.09 -16.79 50.35
C ALA A 709 27.34 -15.27 50.27
N ASP A 710 26.86 -14.62 49.20
CA ASP A 710 26.39 -13.21 49.19
C ASP A 710 26.08 -12.66 47.79
N GLN A 711 26.33 -13.41 46.70
CA GLN A 711 26.04 -12.94 45.34
C GLN A 711 24.65 -13.30 44.78
N LYS A 712 23.83 -14.10 45.49
CA LYS A 712 22.53 -14.57 44.96
C LYS A 712 21.43 -13.49 44.92
N GLY A 713 21.58 -12.37 45.64
CA GLY A 713 20.60 -11.28 45.66
C GLY A 713 20.73 -10.28 44.50
N ARG A 714 21.95 -9.97 44.04
CA ARG A 714 22.19 -8.96 42.99
C ARG A 714 21.99 -9.49 41.56
N GLY A 715 22.31 -10.76 41.32
CA GLY A 715 22.10 -11.37 40.00
C GLY A 715 20.61 -11.42 39.64
N LYS A 716 19.76 -11.86 40.57
CA LYS A 716 18.32 -12.06 40.35
C LYS A 716 17.55 -10.76 40.04
N VAL A 717 17.93 -9.64 40.66
CA VAL A 717 17.33 -8.30 40.40
C VAL A 717 17.75 -7.75 39.03
N GLY A 718 18.93 -8.13 38.52
CA GLY A 718 19.36 -7.80 37.16
C GLY A 718 18.56 -8.54 36.08
N LEU A 719 18.32 -9.85 36.30
CA LEU A 719 17.53 -10.72 35.40
C LEU A 719 16.11 -10.16 35.17
N ASP A 720 15.42 -9.83 36.27
CA ASP A 720 14.03 -9.36 36.20
C ASP A 720 13.92 -7.99 35.51
N ARG A 721 14.94 -7.12 35.66
CA ARG A 721 14.99 -5.79 35.05
C ARG A 721 15.30 -5.82 33.55
N ASP A 722 16.17 -6.72 33.10
CA ASP A 722 16.47 -6.89 31.67
C ASP A 722 15.28 -7.56 30.95
N ALA A 723 14.59 -8.49 31.61
CA ALA A 723 13.34 -9.06 31.07
C ALA A 723 12.23 -8.00 30.96
N GLU A 724 12.08 -7.12 31.95
CA GLU A 724 11.16 -5.98 31.91
C GLU A 724 11.52 -5.00 30.78
N TYR A 725 12.81 -4.69 30.59
CA TYR A 725 13.26 -3.87 29.47
C TYR A 725 12.87 -4.44 28.09
N ILE A 726 12.99 -5.77 27.88
CA ILE A 726 12.53 -6.38 26.63
C ILE A 726 11.00 -6.31 26.49
N ARG A 727 10.24 -6.46 27.60
CA ARG A 727 8.78 -6.27 27.59
C ARG A 727 8.39 -4.84 27.21
N GLU A 728 9.07 -3.84 27.76
CA GLU A 728 8.89 -2.43 27.40
C GLU A 728 9.17 -2.21 25.91
N LEU A 729 10.26 -2.77 25.38
CA LEU A 729 10.58 -2.67 23.95
C LEU A 729 9.50 -3.33 23.08
N ARG A 730 8.98 -4.50 23.48
CA ARG A 730 7.88 -5.18 22.76
C ARG A 730 6.61 -4.33 22.75
N GLN A 731 6.26 -3.73 23.90
CA GLN A 731 5.10 -2.85 24.00
C GLN A 731 5.28 -1.59 23.16
N HIS A 732 6.46 -0.97 23.23
CA HIS A 732 6.79 0.24 22.48
C HIS A 732 6.76 0.02 20.97
N VAL A 733 7.34 -1.08 20.48
CA VAL A 733 7.29 -1.46 19.05
C VAL A 733 5.87 -1.85 18.62
N GLY A 734 5.07 -2.42 19.52
CA GLY A 734 3.65 -2.70 19.27
C GLY A 734 2.80 -1.43 19.15
N GLN A 735 3.11 -0.41 19.96
CA GLN A 735 2.39 0.87 20.01
C GLN A 735 2.85 1.84 18.92
N TYR A 736 4.15 1.89 18.61
CA TYR A 736 4.77 2.82 17.67
C TYR A 736 5.43 2.04 16.53
N GLN A 737 4.61 1.55 15.59
CA GLN A 737 5.06 0.68 14.50
C GLN A 737 6.05 1.33 13.52
N ASN A 738 6.06 2.67 13.44
CA ASN A 738 6.94 3.45 12.57
C ASN A 738 8.20 3.96 13.29
N ALA A 739 8.40 3.58 14.56
CA ALA A 739 9.55 4.02 15.33
C ALA A 739 10.84 3.38 14.77
N ARG A 740 11.83 4.22 14.49
CA ARG A 740 13.10 3.80 13.90
C ARG A 740 14.01 3.13 14.92
N VAL A 741 14.73 2.10 14.52
CA VAL A 741 15.65 1.42 15.43
C VAL A 741 16.89 2.28 15.65
N ILE A 742 17.21 2.50 16.93
CA ILE A 742 18.46 3.09 17.38
C ILE A 742 19.22 2.03 18.14
N LEU A 743 20.29 1.54 17.53
CA LEU A 743 21.14 0.54 18.14
C LEU A 743 22.34 1.21 18.82
N ASN A 744 22.37 1.20 20.14
CA ASN A 744 23.55 1.62 20.90
C ASN A 744 24.47 0.42 21.16
N LEU A 745 25.56 0.33 20.39
CA LEU A 745 26.59 -0.68 20.53
C LEU A 745 27.65 -0.21 21.54
N ARG A 746 27.59 -0.73 22.77
CA ARG A 746 28.41 -0.26 23.90
C ARG A 746 29.87 -0.73 23.90
N SER A 747 30.25 -1.59 22.96
CA SER A 747 31.62 -2.13 22.86
C SER A 747 32.53 -1.24 22.01
N GLY A 748 33.79 -1.11 22.45
CA GLY A 748 34.80 -0.23 21.87
C GLY A 748 35.26 -0.57 20.46
N SER A 749 35.00 -1.79 20.00
CA SER A 749 35.52 -2.32 18.74
C SER A 749 34.54 -2.16 17.57
N TRP A 750 33.30 -1.73 17.81
CA TRP A 750 32.28 -1.58 16.76
C TRP A 750 32.56 -0.42 15.80
N ALA A 751 33.26 0.62 16.27
CA ALA A 751 33.70 1.73 15.41
C ALA A 751 34.62 1.27 14.26
N LEU A 752 35.29 0.13 14.41
CA LEU A 752 36.17 -0.49 13.42
C LEU A 752 35.42 -1.38 12.41
N LYS A 753 34.12 -1.60 12.64
CA LYS A 753 33.26 -2.53 11.88
C LYS A 753 32.13 -1.80 11.17
N VAL A 754 32.04 -0.47 11.30
CA VAL A 754 30.98 0.35 10.69
C VAL A 754 30.87 0.13 9.18
N PRO A 755 31.95 0.02 8.38
CA PRO A 755 31.81 -0.22 6.94
C PRO A 755 31.15 -1.56 6.63
N PHE A 756 31.45 -2.61 7.40
CA PHE A 756 30.76 -3.89 7.31
C PHE A 756 29.28 -3.76 7.68
N ILE A 757 28.95 -3.09 8.79
CA ILE A 757 27.56 -2.91 9.23
C ILE A 757 26.76 -2.09 8.18
N GLN A 758 27.38 -1.06 7.61
CA GLN A 758 26.81 -0.26 6.53
C GLN A 758 26.52 -1.12 5.29
N GLU A 759 27.39 -2.08 4.97
CA GLU A 759 27.18 -3.01 3.86
C GLU A 759 26.06 -4.03 4.16
N VAL A 760 25.96 -4.50 5.41
CA VAL A 760 24.95 -5.47 5.84
C VAL A 760 23.54 -4.89 5.93
N ILE A 761 23.41 -3.66 6.46
CA ILE A 761 22.13 -2.97 6.66
C ILE A 761 21.74 -2.15 5.43
N GLY A 762 22.74 -1.63 4.71
CA GLY A 762 22.56 -0.84 3.50
C GLY A 762 22.67 0.68 3.71
N PRO A 763 22.48 1.47 2.62
CA PRO A 763 22.72 2.91 2.56
C PRO A 763 21.78 3.76 3.45
N SER A 764 20.69 3.17 3.95
CA SER A 764 19.79 3.80 4.92
C SER A 764 20.39 3.89 6.31
N LEU A 765 21.46 3.13 6.60
CA LEU A 765 22.14 3.18 7.88
C LEU A 765 22.74 4.57 8.08
N ARG A 766 22.51 5.12 9.27
CA ARG A 766 23.21 6.26 9.81
C ARG A 766 24.11 5.78 10.95
N ALA A 767 25.33 6.26 11.03
CA ALA A 767 26.29 5.92 12.08
C ALA A 767 26.75 7.19 12.81
N ILE A 768 26.65 7.21 14.13
CA ILE A 768 27.23 8.29 14.95
C ILE A 768 28.41 7.71 15.72
N PHE A 769 29.57 8.31 15.51
CA PHE A 769 30.78 8.03 16.26
C PHE A 769 31.03 9.14 17.28
N ILE A 770 30.96 8.79 18.56
CA ILE A 770 31.26 9.74 19.64
C ILE A 770 32.69 9.53 20.11
N VAL A 771 33.43 10.63 20.14
CA VAL A 771 34.81 10.66 20.63
C VAL A 771 34.91 11.59 21.84
N ARG A 772 35.72 11.18 22.81
CA ARG A 772 35.99 11.94 24.03
C ARG A 772 37.46 12.32 24.09
N ASP A 773 37.77 13.47 24.69
CA ASP A 773 39.13 13.93 24.91
C ASP A 773 39.95 12.84 25.64
N PRO A 774 41.11 12.41 25.12
CA PRO A 774 41.90 11.35 25.73
C PRO A 774 42.31 11.68 27.17
N ARG A 775 42.50 12.95 27.52
CA ARG A 775 42.85 13.39 28.88
C ARG A 775 41.68 13.14 29.83
N ALA A 776 40.48 13.52 29.41
CA ALA A 776 39.26 13.30 30.19
C ALA A 776 38.91 11.80 30.29
N TRP A 777 39.10 11.05 29.21
CA TRP A 777 38.85 9.61 29.19
C TRP A 777 39.83 8.82 30.07
N ILE A 778 41.14 9.12 30.00
CA ILE A 778 42.14 8.48 30.86
C ILE A 778 41.94 8.87 32.32
N TYR A 779 41.57 10.13 32.57
CA TYR A 779 41.20 10.58 33.92
C TYR A 779 40.05 9.76 34.49
N LEU A 780 39.01 9.54 33.68
CA LEU A 780 37.88 8.70 34.06
C LEU A 780 38.32 7.27 34.43
N MET A 781 39.19 6.69 33.60
CA MET A 781 39.61 5.30 33.75
C MET A 781 40.49 5.06 35.00
N LEU A 782 41.33 6.02 35.37
CA LEU A 782 42.34 5.84 36.41
C LEU A 782 42.04 6.56 37.74
N TYR A 783 41.38 7.72 37.69
CA TYR A 783 41.33 8.66 38.82
C TYR A 783 39.92 8.91 39.38
N ASN A 784 38.85 8.58 38.63
CA ASN A 784 37.48 8.96 39.02
C ASN A 784 36.86 8.09 40.13
N SER A 785 37.42 6.92 40.42
CA SER A 785 36.90 6.00 41.43
C SER A 785 38.01 5.19 42.12
N LYS A 786 37.72 4.68 43.32
CA LYS A 786 38.59 3.73 44.06
C LYS A 786 37.77 2.49 44.44
N PRO A 787 38.13 1.28 43.97
CA PRO A 787 39.19 0.98 43.00
C PRO A 787 38.90 1.59 41.61
N SER A 788 39.95 1.90 40.84
CA SER A 788 39.82 2.55 39.53
C SER A 788 39.05 1.69 38.52
N LEU A 789 38.38 2.33 37.55
CA LEU A 789 37.71 1.61 36.45
C LEU A 789 38.70 0.73 35.68
N TYR A 790 39.96 1.15 35.55
CA TYR A 790 41.04 0.37 34.96
C TYR A 790 41.26 -1.00 35.65
N SER A 791 41.09 -1.03 36.98
CA SER A 791 41.23 -2.26 37.76
C SER A 791 39.92 -3.05 37.80
N LEU A 792 38.79 -2.35 38.01
CA LEU A 792 37.45 -2.94 38.08
C LEU A 792 37.05 -3.67 36.79
N LYS A 793 37.40 -3.10 35.64
CA LYS A 793 37.14 -3.68 34.32
C LYS A 793 38.26 -4.62 33.86
N ASN A 794 39.26 -4.88 34.70
CA ASN A 794 40.34 -5.81 34.40
C ASN A 794 41.03 -5.54 33.05
N ILE A 795 41.23 -4.25 32.73
CA ILE A 795 41.81 -3.78 31.46
C ILE A 795 43.13 -4.49 31.12
N PRO A 796 44.05 -4.77 32.07
CA PRO A 796 45.27 -5.51 31.76
C PRO A 796 45.00 -6.92 31.17
N GLN A 797 43.98 -7.63 31.65
CA GLN A 797 43.64 -8.95 31.14
C GLN A 797 43.05 -8.86 29.73
N HIS A 798 42.19 -7.86 29.48
CA HIS A 798 41.66 -7.58 28.14
C HIS A 798 42.79 -7.23 27.16
N LEU A 799 43.73 -6.37 27.55
CA LEU A 799 44.90 -6.00 26.75
C LEU A 799 45.82 -7.21 26.46
N ALA A 800 45.92 -8.17 27.39
CA ALA A 800 46.68 -9.40 27.16
C ALA A 800 46.04 -10.32 26.10
N LEU A 801 44.73 -10.20 25.84
CA LEU A 801 44.07 -10.92 24.74
C LEU A 801 44.51 -10.39 23.36
N ILE A 802 44.91 -9.12 23.26
CA ILE A 802 45.52 -8.56 22.04
C ILE A 802 46.90 -9.21 21.77
N LEU A 803 47.58 -9.71 22.80
CA LEU A 803 48.91 -10.35 22.68
C LEU A 803 48.85 -11.84 22.31
N LYS A 804 47.78 -12.56 22.68
CA LYS A 804 47.63 -14.01 22.50
C LYS A 804 47.29 -14.36 21.05
N GLU A 805 48.31 -14.37 20.22
CA GLU A 805 48.25 -14.94 18.88
C GLU A 805 48.80 -16.37 18.97
N ASP A 806 47.93 -17.39 18.95
CA ASP A 806 48.35 -18.75 18.65
C ASP A 806 47.86 -19.11 17.23
N SER A 807 48.76 -19.72 16.49
CA SER A 807 48.87 -19.87 15.03
C SER A 807 47.79 -20.71 14.32
N SER A 808 46.53 -20.65 14.74
CA SER A 808 45.42 -21.30 14.03
C SER A 808 44.16 -20.44 14.08
N ARG A 809 43.91 -19.63 13.05
CA ARG A 809 42.58 -19.33 12.48
C ARG A 809 42.65 -18.21 11.45
N GLU A 810 42.10 -18.47 10.27
CA GLU A 810 41.89 -17.55 9.14
C GLU A 810 40.85 -16.43 9.43
N GLN A 811 40.70 -15.96 10.68
CA GLN A 811 39.45 -15.34 11.19
C GLN A 811 39.48 -13.82 11.50
N CYS A 812 40.52 -13.07 11.15
CA CYS A 812 40.51 -11.59 11.21
C CYS A 812 41.04 -11.02 9.89
N SER A 813 40.27 -10.18 9.20
CA SER A 813 40.60 -9.73 7.84
C SER A 813 41.76 -8.73 7.76
N GLY A 814 42.16 -8.14 8.89
CA GLY A 814 43.41 -7.39 8.99
C GLY A 814 43.65 -6.80 10.38
N PHE A 815 44.82 -7.10 10.96
CA PHE A 815 45.32 -6.41 12.16
C PHE A 815 45.90 -5.06 11.76
N THR A 816 45.45 -3.97 12.41
CA THR A 816 45.78 -2.64 11.94
C THR A 816 47.15 -2.16 12.43
N PRO A 817 47.93 -1.44 11.58
CA PRO A 817 49.26 -0.93 11.94
C PRO A 817 49.27 -0.08 13.22
N GLU A 818 48.17 0.61 13.51
CA GLU A 818 47.99 1.51 14.65
C GLU A 818 48.09 0.78 16.01
N PHE A 819 47.76 -0.51 16.08
CA PHE A 819 47.86 -1.31 17.32
C PHE A 819 49.25 -1.95 17.53
N ARG A 820 50.16 -1.86 16.55
CA ARG A 820 51.52 -2.45 16.66
C ARG A 820 52.35 -1.85 17.80
N VAL A 821 52.22 -0.54 18.02
CA VAL A 821 52.95 0.16 19.10
C VAL A 821 52.42 -0.28 20.46
N LEU A 822 51.10 -0.41 20.60
CA LEU A 822 50.47 -0.91 21.82
C LEU A 822 50.92 -2.35 22.13
N ARG A 823 51.00 -3.22 21.12
CA ARG A 823 51.50 -4.60 21.26
C ARG A 823 52.95 -4.66 21.79
N ARG A 824 53.84 -3.81 21.26
CA ARG A 824 55.24 -3.70 21.72
C ARG A 824 55.39 -3.17 23.15
N LEU A 825 54.45 -2.32 23.59
CA LEU A 825 54.43 -1.82 24.97
C LEU A 825 53.95 -2.92 25.93
N LEU A 826 52.90 -3.65 25.54
CA LEU A 826 52.33 -4.74 26.32
C LEU A 826 53.28 -5.95 26.52
N SER A 827 54.31 -6.09 25.67
CA SER A 827 55.35 -7.13 25.84
C SER A 827 56.47 -6.77 26.82
N ARG A 828 56.43 -5.59 27.47
CA ARG A 828 57.42 -5.15 28.48
C ARG A 828 56.94 -5.48 29.90
N SER A 829 57.87 -5.76 30.82
CA SER A 829 57.58 -6.21 32.19
C SER A 829 56.99 -5.14 33.13
N GLU A 830 57.22 -3.86 32.84
CA GLU A 830 56.59 -2.74 33.55
C GLU A 830 55.95 -1.77 32.55
N THR A 831 54.62 -1.62 32.62
CA THR A 831 53.88 -0.75 31.71
C THR A 831 53.09 0.29 32.50
N ASN A 832 53.44 1.57 32.28
CA ASN A 832 52.71 2.70 32.82
C ASN A 832 51.23 2.69 32.32
N PRO A 833 50.22 2.60 33.20
CA PRO A 833 48.81 2.54 32.81
C PRO A 833 48.33 3.74 31.98
N VAL A 834 48.86 4.95 32.23
CA VAL A 834 48.55 6.17 31.48
C VAL A 834 49.03 6.03 30.03
N LEU A 835 50.26 5.55 29.85
CA LEU A 835 50.86 5.34 28.53
C LEU A 835 50.10 4.27 27.74
N LEU A 836 49.71 3.16 28.39
CA LEU A 836 48.92 2.11 27.77
C LEU A 836 47.55 2.63 27.30
N LEU A 837 46.83 3.35 28.15
CA LEU A 837 45.52 3.89 27.79
C LEU A 837 45.62 4.98 26.72
N ALA A 838 46.68 5.80 26.72
CA ALA A 838 46.93 6.77 25.66
C ALA A 838 47.15 6.09 24.31
N HIS A 839 47.98 5.05 24.25
CA HIS A 839 48.18 4.30 23.01
C HIS A 839 46.94 3.49 22.60
N LEU A 840 46.13 3.01 23.54
CA LEU A 840 44.87 2.33 23.24
C LEU A 840 43.85 3.30 22.62
N TRP A 841 43.65 4.47 23.24
CA TRP A 841 42.78 5.51 22.70
C TRP A 841 43.25 5.96 21.31
N LEU A 842 44.56 6.17 21.15
CA LEU A 842 45.17 6.55 19.88
C LEU A 842 44.92 5.50 18.80
N ALA A 843 45.19 4.22 19.11
CA ALA A 843 45.08 3.14 18.15
C ALA A 843 43.63 2.95 17.67
N HIS A 844 42.66 2.92 18.59
CA HIS A 844 41.25 2.80 18.24
C HIS A 844 40.74 4.02 17.46
N THR A 845 41.00 5.23 17.97
CA THR A 845 40.44 6.45 17.38
C THR A 845 41.07 6.74 16.01
N ALA A 846 42.38 6.55 15.86
CA ALA A 846 43.05 6.68 14.56
C ALA A 846 42.50 5.67 13.54
N THR A 847 42.33 4.42 13.95
CA THR A 847 41.82 3.37 13.07
C THR A 847 40.36 3.65 12.68
N ALA A 848 39.50 4.03 13.62
CA ALA A 848 38.11 4.38 13.34
C ALA A 848 38.00 5.56 12.36
N LEU A 849 38.81 6.61 12.55
CA LEU A 849 38.85 7.75 11.63
C LEU A 849 39.34 7.36 10.22
N ARG A 850 40.26 6.40 10.10
CA ARG A 850 40.76 5.93 8.80
C ARG A 850 39.74 5.03 8.10
N VAL A 851 39.23 4.03 8.80
CA VAL A 851 38.34 3.01 8.24
C VAL A 851 36.98 3.58 7.84
N ASN A 852 36.54 4.65 8.52
CA ASN A 852 35.27 5.32 8.24
C ASN A 852 35.42 6.56 7.34
N ALA A 853 36.64 6.88 6.86
CA ALA A 853 36.88 8.07 6.03
C ALA A 853 36.15 8.02 4.68
N ASP A 854 35.98 6.82 4.11
CA ASP A 854 35.37 6.60 2.80
C ASP A 854 33.84 6.39 2.88
N LEU A 855 33.23 6.59 4.06
CA LEU A 855 31.78 6.54 4.21
C LEU A 855 31.16 7.87 3.71
N PRO A 856 30.01 7.81 3.00
CA PRO A 856 29.28 9.02 2.60
C PRO A 856 29.02 9.95 3.79
N VAL A 857 29.13 11.27 3.56
CA VAL A 857 28.92 12.31 4.59
C VAL A 857 27.54 12.16 5.27
N ASP A 858 26.53 11.75 4.50
CA ASP A 858 25.17 11.55 5.00
C ASP A 858 24.98 10.24 5.76
N SER A 859 26.00 9.38 5.84
CA SER A 859 25.94 8.07 6.52
C SER A 859 26.74 8.01 7.81
N TYR A 860 27.66 8.95 8.04
CA TYR A 860 28.56 8.93 9.20
C TYR A 860 28.74 10.33 9.81
N LEU A 861 28.35 10.49 11.07
CA LEU A 861 28.50 11.72 11.84
C LEU A 861 29.45 11.51 13.01
N LYS A 862 30.47 12.37 13.10
CA LYS A 862 31.41 12.41 14.22
C LYS A 862 30.98 13.49 15.22
N VAL A 863 30.86 13.13 16.49
CA VAL A 863 30.44 14.05 17.57
C VAL A 863 31.45 13.99 18.71
N ARG A 864 31.87 15.14 19.24
CA ARG A 864 32.68 15.19 20.46
C ARG A 864 31.77 15.12 21.67
N PHE A 865 32.11 14.30 22.66
CA PHE A 865 31.38 14.27 23.92
C PHE A 865 31.35 15.65 24.58
N GLU A 866 32.44 16.40 24.46
CA GLU A 866 32.53 17.76 25.01
C GLU A 866 31.54 18.72 24.34
N ASP A 867 31.20 18.56 23.06
CA ASP A 867 30.20 19.40 22.39
C ASP A 867 28.80 19.11 22.93
N ILE A 868 28.49 17.84 23.23
CA ILE A 868 27.21 17.44 23.84
C ILE A 868 27.01 18.13 25.20
N VAL A 869 28.09 18.32 25.96
CA VAL A 869 28.02 18.93 27.30
C VAL A 869 28.05 20.46 27.26
N HIS A 870 28.93 21.08 26.46
CA HIS A 870 29.05 22.54 26.41
C HIS A 870 27.97 23.20 25.54
N PHE A 871 27.53 22.52 24.47
CA PHE A 871 26.56 23.01 23.49
C PHE A 871 25.46 21.96 23.25
N PRO A 872 24.69 21.60 24.30
CA PRO A 872 23.72 20.49 24.22
C PRO A 872 22.64 20.73 23.16
N GLN A 873 22.16 21.97 23.02
CA GLN A 873 21.14 22.32 22.03
C GLN A 873 21.66 22.20 20.59
N GLU A 874 22.73 22.93 20.26
CA GLU A 874 23.32 22.90 18.92
C GLU A 874 23.73 21.47 18.52
N THR A 875 24.29 20.72 19.46
CA THR A 875 24.70 19.33 19.21
C THR A 875 23.50 18.40 19.00
N ALA A 876 22.41 18.57 19.77
CA ALA A 876 21.17 17.80 19.58
C ALA A 876 20.52 18.10 18.22
N GLU A 877 20.41 19.37 17.85
CA GLU A 877 19.87 19.81 16.56
C GLU A 877 20.72 19.26 15.40
N ARG A 878 22.05 19.28 15.52
CA ARG A 878 22.96 18.69 14.52
C ARG A 878 22.76 17.19 14.37
N ILE A 879 22.64 16.46 15.48
CA ILE A 879 22.37 15.01 15.47
C ILE A 879 21.01 14.72 14.81
N HIS A 880 19.96 15.44 15.19
CA HIS A 880 18.61 15.24 14.68
C HIS A 880 18.45 15.62 13.20
N THR A 881 19.14 16.68 12.76
CA THR A 881 19.22 17.07 11.34
C THR A 881 19.88 15.97 10.51
N PHE A 882 21.01 15.42 10.98
CA PHE A 882 21.67 14.27 10.35
C PHE A 882 20.76 13.03 10.24
N LEU A 883 19.86 12.84 11.22
CA LEU A 883 18.89 11.76 11.21
C LEU A 883 17.62 12.08 10.38
N GLY A 884 17.43 13.31 9.92
CA GLY A 884 16.23 13.73 9.17
C GLY A 884 14.94 13.71 10.00
N VAL A 885 15.04 13.95 11.31
CA VAL A 885 13.91 14.04 12.26
C VAL A 885 14.15 15.24 13.17
N PRO A 886 13.21 16.19 13.31
CA PRO A 886 13.40 17.33 14.21
C PRO A 886 13.57 16.87 15.67
N VAL A 887 14.32 17.63 16.47
CA VAL A 887 14.48 17.35 17.90
C VAL A 887 13.21 17.75 18.64
N SER A 888 12.69 16.86 19.49
CA SER A 888 11.51 17.21 20.31
C SER A 888 11.92 18.12 21.48
N PRO A 889 11.06 19.09 21.88
CA PRO A 889 11.34 19.94 23.03
C PRO A 889 11.58 19.14 24.32
N ALA A 890 10.89 18.01 24.50
CA ALA A 890 11.07 17.14 25.65
C ALA A 890 12.45 16.48 25.69
N ALA A 891 12.92 15.94 24.57
CA ALA A 891 14.24 15.34 24.46
C ALA A 891 15.36 16.38 24.64
N LEU A 892 15.19 17.55 24.03
CA LEU A 892 16.12 18.67 24.17
C LEU A 892 16.21 19.14 25.64
N ASN A 893 15.06 19.35 26.29
CA ASN A 893 15.00 19.74 27.70
C ASN A 893 15.64 18.69 28.61
N GLN A 894 15.42 17.40 28.36
CA GLN A 894 16.06 16.33 29.13
C GLN A 894 17.58 16.31 28.96
N LEU A 895 18.09 16.48 27.73
CA LEU A 895 19.52 16.56 27.50
C LEU A 895 20.12 17.80 28.19
N MET A 896 19.50 18.97 28.02
CA MET A 896 19.94 20.21 28.67
C MET A 896 19.94 20.09 30.19
N PHE A 897 18.89 19.51 30.79
CA PHE A 897 18.83 19.28 32.23
C PHE A 897 19.91 18.31 32.70
N THR A 898 20.17 17.24 31.94
CA THR A 898 21.19 16.24 32.26
C THR A 898 22.61 16.81 32.21
N THR A 899 22.89 17.76 31.31
CA THR A 899 24.22 18.38 31.17
C THR A 899 24.44 19.60 32.06
N SER A 900 23.37 20.18 32.62
CA SER A 900 23.40 21.39 33.46
C SER A 900 23.15 21.13 34.95
N THR A 901 22.47 20.03 35.29
CA THR A 901 22.16 19.69 36.69
C THR A 901 23.02 18.52 37.15
N ASN A 902 23.63 18.63 38.33
CA ASN A 902 24.36 17.52 38.98
C ASN A 902 23.39 16.47 39.57
N LEU A 903 22.23 16.25 38.94
CA LEU A 903 21.15 15.39 39.43
C LEU A 903 21.09 14.05 38.68
N TYR A 904 21.79 13.93 37.55
CA TYR A 904 21.82 12.73 36.72
C TYR A 904 23.24 12.17 36.62
N ASN A 905 23.36 10.87 36.89
CA ASN A 905 24.61 10.13 36.88
C ASN A 905 24.67 9.14 35.71
N LEU A 906 25.74 9.16 34.90
CA LEU A 906 26.03 8.05 33.99
C LEU A 906 26.75 6.91 34.71
N MET A 907 26.66 5.71 34.12
CA MET A 907 27.21 4.47 34.68
C MET A 907 28.71 4.55 35.00
N TYR A 908 29.49 5.32 34.25
CA TYR A 908 30.94 5.44 34.43
C TYR A 908 31.36 6.83 34.90
N GLU A 909 30.68 7.88 34.43
CA GLU A 909 31.05 9.28 34.60
C GLU A 909 30.58 9.88 35.93
N GLY A 910 29.51 9.34 36.53
CA GLY A 910 28.81 10.04 37.60
C GLY A 910 28.11 11.30 37.08
N ASP A 911 28.07 12.36 37.89
CA ASP A 911 27.41 13.63 37.55
C ASP A 911 28.08 14.28 36.32
N ILE A 912 27.29 14.66 35.32
CA ILE A 912 27.80 15.34 34.12
C ILE A 912 27.58 16.85 34.25
N SER A 913 28.66 17.61 34.15
CA SER A 913 28.63 19.07 34.02
C SER A 913 29.89 19.56 33.32
N ALA A 914 29.86 20.79 32.81
CA ALA A 914 31.02 21.43 32.17
C ALA A 914 32.25 21.45 33.10
N ASP A 915 32.04 21.60 34.41
CA ASP A 915 33.11 21.54 35.42
C ASP A 915 33.62 20.12 35.64
N ASN A 916 32.72 19.13 35.71
CA ASN A 916 33.09 17.74 35.96
C ASN A 916 33.92 17.13 34.82
N ILE A 917 33.60 17.43 33.55
CA ILE A 917 34.35 16.90 32.40
C ILE A 917 35.76 17.50 32.27
N ASN A 918 36.03 18.61 32.97
CA ASN A 918 37.33 19.29 32.99
C ASN A 918 38.13 19.04 34.29
N LYS A 919 37.66 18.19 35.21
CA LYS A 919 38.36 17.86 36.49
C LYS A 919 39.80 17.39 36.33
N TRP A 920 40.11 16.74 35.20
CA TRP A 920 41.47 16.30 34.87
C TRP A 920 42.48 17.46 34.85
N ARG A 921 42.04 18.69 34.54
CA ARG A 921 42.92 19.88 34.51
C ARG A 921 43.50 20.23 35.88
N GLN A 922 42.78 19.93 36.95
CA GLN A 922 43.18 20.24 38.33
C GLN A 922 43.80 19.03 39.03
N ASN A 923 43.29 17.83 38.75
CA ASN A 923 43.56 16.64 39.56
C ASN A 923 44.49 15.62 38.89
N MET A 924 44.76 15.72 37.58
CA MET A 924 45.72 14.84 36.90
C MET A 924 47.14 15.42 36.98
N PRO A 925 48.18 14.62 37.31
CA PRO A 925 49.55 15.09 37.33
C PRO A 925 49.99 15.68 35.97
N ARG A 926 50.63 16.86 35.98
CA ARG A 926 51.05 17.56 34.74
C ARG A 926 51.96 16.71 33.84
N LYS A 927 52.82 15.87 34.42
CA LYS A 927 53.70 14.96 33.68
C LYS A 927 52.89 13.94 32.87
N GLU A 928 51.76 13.49 33.39
CA GLU A 928 50.86 12.56 32.71
C GLU A 928 50.03 13.25 31.65
N ILE A 929 49.55 14.48 31.89
CA ILE A 929 48.87 15.29 30.86
C ILE A 929 49.77 15.46 29.65
N ARG A 930 51.04 15.87 29.87
CA ARG A 930 52.03 15.99 28.77
C ARG A 930 52.28 14.66 28.07
N LEU A 931 52.39 13.56 28.81
CA LEU A 931 52.56 12.23 28.24
C LEU A 931 51.38 11.84 27.31
N ILE A 932 50.15 12.11 27.73
CA ILE A 932 48.94 11.85 26.93
C ILE A 932 48.96 12.73 25.68
N GLU A 933 49.24 14.03 25.84
CA GLU A 933 49.29 14.97 24.72
C GLU A 933 50.36 14.58 23.72
N ASP A 934 51.60 14.33 24.15
CA ASP A 934 52.70 13.95 23.25
C ASP A 934 52.41 12.63 22.51
N THR A 935 51.71 11.70 23.16
CA THR A 935 51.29 10.43 22.54
C THR A 935 50.16 10.64 21.53
N CYS A 936 49.12 11.40 21.89
CA CYS A 936 47.86 11.47 21.14
C CYS A 936 47.74 12.70 20.23
N TRP A 937 48.72 13.62 20.24
CA TRP A 937 48.62 14.97 19.68
C TRP A 937 48.09 15.04 18.25
N PHE A 938 48.62 14.17 17.38
CA PHE A 938 48.26 14.17 15.96
C PHE A 938 46.75 13.94 15.75
N VAL A 939 46.16 13.00 16.48
CA VAL A 939 44.73 12.69 16.40
C VAL A 939 43.90 13.72 17.18
N MET A 940 44.39 14.19 18.33
CA MET A 940 43.76 15.27 19.09
C MET A 940 43.56 16.53 18.26
N LYS A 941 44.60 16.94 17.52
CA LYS A 941 44.55 18.11 16.62
C LYS A 941 43.51 17.93 15.51
N LYS A 942 43.43 16.74 14.90
CA LYS A 942 42.41 16.41 13.87
C LYS A 942 40.97 16.41 14.42
N LEU A 943 40.81 16.21 15.72
CA LEU A 943 39.53 16.27 16.42
C LEU A 943 39.23 17.65 17.01
N GLY A 944 40.11 18.65 16.80
CA GLY A 944 39.89 20.02 17.28
C GLY A 944 40.15 20.21 18.77
N TYR A 945 40.95 19.35 19.41
CA TYR A 945 41.41 19.57 20.79
C TYR A 945 42.69 20.41 20.82
N SER A 946 42.81 21.30 21.81
CA SER A 946 44.00 22.13 22.06
C SER A 946 44.88 21.54 23.17
N ARG A 947 46.20 21.86 23.15
CA ARG A 947 47.10 21.53 24.26
C ARG A 947 46.69 22.28 25.51
N PHE A 948 46.86 21.65 26.66
CA PHE A 948 46.65 22.28 27.95
C PHE A 948 47.79 23.27 28.20
N THR A 949 47.48 24.55 28.04
CA THR A 949 48.38 25.66 28.37
C THR A 949 48.06 26.16 29.77
N ASN A 950 48.96 25.89 30.71
CA ASN A 950 49.08 26.63 31.97
C ASN A 950 50.55 26.72 32.36
#